data_AF-A0A9W8JBA4-F1
#
_entry.id   AF-A0A9W8JBA4-F1
#
_cell.length_a   1.000
_cell.length_b   1.000
_cell.length_c   1.000
_cell.angle_alpha   90.00
_cell.angle_beta   90.00
_cell.angle_gamma   90.00
#
_symmetry.space_group_name_H-M   'P 1'
#
loop_
_entity.id
_entity.type
_entity.pdbx_description
1 polymer ?
#
loop_
_entity_poly.entity_id
_entity_poly.type
_entity_poly.pdbx_seq_one_letter_code
_entity_poly.pdbx_strand_id
1 'polypeptide(L)'
;MTSISSSSRWVKVDNSDSRIFYAGVWLHANAPLAYEGSLIGTRTQGSQTFRFTGNAARIVGANSSQPVFATDAQGTTINGTAEPDWDCILNGTTFPKPLRSLYVVNPWVVCDFPNLPTGQHTIEVKVKSNARLFWLDEIQYDPGVLVQDEVRLVRYDDVNVTYSEGGWEPYSQGGQVVGRSTNVRGSTATLRFFGNEITVVAAYPNTAPQDPIRATYSIDGHGGSFSIQNGGGASDFYRRVVKLFDLSNEEHTLELTFNGAPTACRTTVMKESYVDVLIVGAGPAGLMAANALARAGINVRVVEKRATAVNAGHADGIQPRTIEIFQVTLHQGRIEKILLDSMEQFGVKVERSTVPTVIQLTDDQAKLADPGSYAVKKVVLQRLDADDSFETVQAKFVIGADGAHSWVRKSLGISMEGEQTDSVWGVIDVRLETDFPDIRAKSIINSNTGTCFIIPREDDKDRIYIQLDGTNMGLSMTCDGRVDKTAASPEKLLAVAQEIMKPFRVKQIGECEWWTVYSVGQRVASSYSAQERVFIVGDACHTHSPKAGQGMNASMGDSHNLAWKLTHVLRGWAGLQLLKTYESERRKFAQDLIAFDKVWAKLFTGKPRTEENQDGVTHEEFLRHFQTFGGFSSNVGIHYEASAITNTEYQDVAQHLPIGQRMIPQVFIRAADGRPIEIQDMLPADTRLSLLVFTGDIDFAKKEKLQELCDEFERVITTISRSNTPSSEVFRVISIAGPTLRKVEGAYLELPALLRSHWSSVLVDDLDTKGKQGGDGYTNYGIDQSAGAVVLVRPDGYVGTVAPFNEEGVKHLKTYLNGFINLAKP
;
A
#
# COMPACT_ATOMS: atom_id res chain seq x y z
N MET A 1 8.09 -21.81 10.02
CA MET A 1 6.81 -22.15 9.36
C MET A 1 5.72 -21.43 10.10
N THR A 2 5.33 -20.28 9.55
CA THR A 2 3.99 -20.05 8.95
C THR A 2 2.89 -20.04 10.01
N SER A 3 2.49 -18.82 10.35
CA SER A 3 1.31 -18.48 11.13
C SER A 3 0.09 -19.19 10.57
N ILE A 4 -0.46 -20.12 11.34
CA ILE A 4 -1.85 -20.55 11.18
C ILE A 4 -2.69 -19.37 11.69
N SER A 5 -3.21 -18.56 10.77
CA SER A 5 -4.24 -17.57 11.09
C SER A 5 -5.62 -18.11 10.71
N SER A 6 -6.33 -18.65 11.69
CA SER A 6 -7.76 -18.42 11.89
C SER A 6 -8.18 -19.08 13.22
N SER A 7 -8.59 -18.25 14.18
CA SER A 7 -9.56 -18.54 15.26
C SER A 7 -9.64 -19.99 15.79
N SER A 8 -8.55 -20.51 16.33
CA SER A 8 -8.48 -21.85 16.93
C SER A 8 -7.67 -21.77 18.24
N ARG A 9 -8.32 -22.04 19.38
CA ARG A 9 -7.67 -22.01 20.70
C ARG A 9 -6.92 -23.32 20.90
N TRP A 10 -5.61 -23.29 20.75
CA TRP A 10 -4.76 -24.43 21.14
C TRP A 10 -4.73 -24.53 22.67
N VAL A 11 -5.20 -25.66 23.21
CA VAL A 11 -5.16 -25.98 24.64
C VAL A 11 -3.96 -26.88 24.89
N LYS A 12 -3.07 -26.45 25.80
CA LYS A 12 -2.00 -27.29 26.34
C LYS A 12 -2.63 -28.37 27.22
N VAL A 13 -2.27 -29.62 26.99
CA VAL A 13 -2.74 -30.74 27.82
C VAL A 13 -2.31 -30.52 29.27
N ASP A 14 -3.28 -30.35 30.15
CA ASP A 14 -3.11 -30.50 31.58
C ASP A 14 -4.00 -31.67 32.08
N ASN A 15 -3.69 -32.22 33.25
CA ASN A 15 -4.40 -33.39 33.78
C ASN A 15 -5.81 -33.06 34.30
N SER A 16 -6.32 -31.83 34.08
CA SER A 16 -7.64 -31.40 34.52
C SER A 16 -8.70 -31.47 33.42
N ASP A 17 -8.32 -31.63 32.15
CA ASP A 17 -9.26 -31.77 31.03
C ASP A 17 -9.77 -33.20 30.89
N SER A 18 -11.01 -33.42 31.35
CA SER A 18 -11.70 -34.72 31.28
C SER A 18 -11.88 -35.31 29.87
N ARG A 19 -11.64 -34.53 28.80
CA ARG A 19 -11.75 -34.98 27.40
C ARG A 19 -10.47 -35.62 26.86
N ILE A 20 -9.40 -35.60 27.65
CA ILE A 20 -8.09 -36.13 27.26
C ILE A 20 -7.76 -37.35 28.11
N PHE A 21 -7.52 -38.48 27.44
CA PHE A 21 -7.10 -39.71 28.11
C PHE A 21 -5.72 -40.13 27.62
N TYR A 22 -4.83 -40.44 28.56
CA TYR A 22 -3.51 -40.98 28.29
C TYR A 22 -3.27 -42.31 29.01
N ALA A 23 -2.59 -43.25 28.36
CA ALA A 23 -2.22 -44.56 28.92
C ALA A 23 -0.76 -44.91 28.58
N GLY A 24 0.02 -45.33 29.58
CA GLY A 24 1.45 -45.62 29.49
C GLY A 24 2.14 -45.55 30.88
N VAL A 25 3.41 -46.00 30.97
CA VAL A 25 4.19 -45.97 32.22
C VAL A 25 4.90 -44.61 32.34
N TRP A 26 4.26 -43.65 33.02
CA TRP A 26 4.82 -42.32 33.25
C TRP A 26 5.53 -42.19 34.60
N LEU A 27 6.61 -41.42 34.64
CA LEU A 27 7.16 -40.79 35.84
C LEU A 27 6.91 -39.28 35.75
N HIS A 28 6.41 -38.66 36.82
CA HIS A 28 6.32 -37.20 36.92
C HIS A 28 7.71 -36.59 37.11
N ALA A 29 8.01 -35.55 36.34
CA ALA A 29 9.25 -34.80 36.49
C ALA A 29 9.20 -33.93 37.76
N ASN A 30 9.85 -34.37 38.85
CA ASN A 30 10.09 -33.53 40.02
C ASN A 30 11.44 -32.81 39.86
N ALA A 31 11.51 -31.78 39.03
CA ALA A 31 12.70 -30.94 38.88
C ALA A 31 12.34 -29.44 39.00
N PRO A 32 13.22 -28.59 39.57
CA PRO A 32 12.92 -27.17 39.83
C PRO A 32 12.71 -26.30 38.58
N LEU A 33 13.03 -26.84 37.40
CA LEU A 33 12.96 -26.16 36.10
C LEU A 33 12.00 -26.85 35.12
N ALA A 34 11.23 -27.85 35.56
CA ALA A 34 10.24 -28.50 34.71
C ALA A 34 8.92 -27.70 34.74
N TYR A 35 8.36 -27.42 33.55
CA TYR A 35 7.02 -26.85 33.45
C TYR A 35 5.99 -27.83 34.05
N GLU A 36 4.99 -27.32 34.77
CA GLU A 36 3.84 -28.15 35.18
C GLU A 36 3.25 -28.85 33.95
N GLY A 37 3.13 -30.19 34.02
CA GLY A 37 2.57 -31.01 32.95
C GLY A 37 3.59 -31.69 32.02
N SER A 38 4.90 -31.51 32.19
CA SER A 38 5.90 -32.27 31.41
C SER A 38 5.93 -33.75 31.85
N LEU A 39 5.98 -34.65 30.88
CA LEU A 39 5.85 -36.09 31.11
C LEU A 39 7.13 -36.83 30.61
N ILE A 40 7.68 -37.76 31.42
CA ILE A 40 8.94 -38.49 31.11
C ILE A 40 8.68 -39.96 30.72
N GLY A 41 9.06 -40.34 29.50
CA GLY A 41 8.99 -41.72 29.03
C GLY A 41 10.05 -42.62 29.67
N THR A 42 9.64 -43.80 30.16
CA THR A 42 10.55 -44.81 30.73
C THR A 42 11.28 -45.62 29.64
N ARG A 43 12.43 -46.22 29.99
CA ARG A 43 13.45 -46.80 29.07
C ARG A 43 13.06 -48.06 28.29
N THR A 44 11.82 -48.52 28.40
CA THR A 44 11.38 -49.82 27.87
C THR A 44 10.37 -49.61 26.76
N GLN A 45 10.71 -49.86 25.48
CA GLN A 45 9.83 -49.86 24.28
C GLN A 45 8.41 -49.31 24.53
N GLY A 46 8.35 -48.03 24.88
CA GLY A 46 7.16 -47.41 25.42
C GLY A 46 6.29 -46.89 24.29
N SER A 47 5.01 -47.21 24.35
CA SER A 47 3.99 -46.56 23.54
C SER A 47 3.21 -45.62 24.44
N GLN A 48 3.04 -44.38 23.98
CA GLN A 48 2.21 -43.40 24.65
C GLN A 48 1.01 -43.04 23.78
N THR A 49 -0.18 -43.34 24.28
CA THR A 49 -1.42 -43.06 23.57
C THR A 49 -2.13 -41.86 24.17
N PHE A 50 -2.63 -40.96 23.33
CA PHE A 50 -3.45 -39.79 23.66
C PHE A 50 -4.79 -39.88 22.92
N ARG A 51 -5.91 -39.74 23.62
CA ARG A 51 -7.25 -39.61 23.03
C ARG A 51 -7.80 -38.21 23.29
N PHE A 52 -8.33 -37.56 22.26
CA PHE A 52 -8.94 -36.22 22.37
C PHE A 52 -10.03 -36.03 21.31
N THR A 53 -10.87 -35.01 21.48
CA THR A 53 -11.89 -34.60 20.51
C THR A 53 -11.56 -33.20 20.00
N GLY A 54 -11.03 -33.10 18.79
CA GLY A 54 -10.52 -31.84 18.24
C GLY A 54 -10.19 -31.94 16.75
N ASN A 55 -10.13 -30.81 16.07
CA ASN A 55 -9.86 -30.72 14.61
C ASN A 55 -8.37 -30.51 14.28
N ALA A 56 -7.49 -30.37 15.27
CA ALA A 56 -6.05 -30.33 15.09
C ALA A 56 -5.30 -30.76 16.35
N ALA A 57 -4.11 -31.35 16.19
CA ALA A 57 -3.22 -31.71 17.30
C ALA A 57 -1.73 -31.64 16.94
N ARG A 58 -0.93 -31.18 17.89
CA ARG A 58 0.52 -31.06 17.79
C ARG A 58 1.18 -31.56 19.08
N ILE A 59 2.14 -32.47 18.94
CA ILE A 59 2.97 -32.99 20.04
C ILE A 59 4.37 -32.41 19.91
N VAL A 60 4.86 -31.83 20.99
CA VAL A 60 6.14 -31.15 21.07
C VAL A 60 7.00 -31.83 22.14
N GLY A 61 8.23 -32.16 21.78
CA GLY A 61 9.24 -32.73 22.65
C GLY A 61 10.39 -31.77 22.87
N ALA A 62 11.13 -31.98 23.96
CA ALA A 62 12.30 -31.19 24.28
C ALA A 62 13.57 -32.05 24.34
N ASN A 63 14.68 -31.51 23.84
CA ASN A 63 16.01 -32.04 24.13
C ASN A 63 16.91 -30.91 24.60
N SER A 64 17.56 -31.06 25.74
CA SER A 64 18.59 -30.10 26.15
C SER A 64 19.93 -30.46 25.50
N SER A 65 20.64 -29.46 25.01
CA SER A 65 22.04 -29.58 24.59
C SER A 65 23.01 -29.83 25.76
N GLN A 66 22.51 -29.84 27.00
CA GLN A 66 23.22 -30.19 28.22
C GLN A 66 22.87 -31.63 28.64
N PRO A 67 23.82 -32.44 29.17
CA PRO A 67 23.51 -33.75 29.71
C PRO A 67 22.51 -33.63 30.86
N VAL A 68 21.32 -34.22 30.70
CA VAL A 68 20.31 -34.28 31.77
C VAL A 68 20.60 -35.49 32.64
N PHE A 69 20.79 -35.24 33.93
CA PHE A 69 20.90 -36.26 34.95
C PHE A 69 19.49 -36.63 35.42
N ALA A 70 19.07 -37.87 35.18
CA ALA A 70 17.86 -38.41 35.81
C ALA A 70 18.27 -39.48 36.83
N THR A 71 17.66 -39.45 38.01
CA THR A 71 17.86 -40.46 39.05
C THR A 71 16.65 -41.39 39.05
N ASP A 72 16.87 -42.69 38.86
CA ASP A 72 15.77 -43.65 38.99
C ASP A 72 15.32 -43.81 40.45
N ALA A 73 14.22 -44.54 40.67
CA ALA A 73 13.66 -44.77 42.01
C ALA A 73 14.62 -45.50 42.98
N GLN A 74 15.77 -46.00 42.49
CA GLN A 74 16.83 -46.63 43.28
C GLN A 74 18.04 -45.70 43.51
N GLY A 75 18.01 -44.44 43.05
CA GLY A 75 19.09 -43.48 43.31
C GLY A 75 20.19 -43.44 42.23
N THR A 76 20.01 -44.10 41.08
CA THR A 76 21.06 -44.19 40.05
C THR A 76 20.95 -43.05 39.04
N THR A 77 22.00 -42.23 38.94
CA THR A 77 22.08 -41.13 37.98
C THR A 77 22.41 -41.65 36.58
N ILE A 78 21.63 -41.25 35.55
CA ILE A 78 21.89 -41.68 34.18
C ILE A 78 22.14 -40.54 33.19
N ASN A 79 23.15 -40.71 32.31
CA ASN A 79 23.59 -39.78 31.28
C ASN A 79 23.22 -40.22 29.85
N GLY A 80 22.89 -39.28 28.96
CA GLY A 80 22.73 -39.52 27.52
C GLY A 80 22.90 -38.26 26.66
N THR A 81 23.58 -38.37 25.51
CA THR A 81 24.00 -37.29 24.59
C THR A 81 23.60 -37.50 23.11
N ALA A 82 22.41 -38.04 22.80
CA ALA A 82 22.00 -38.30 21.41
C ALA A 82 20.48 -38.38 21.30
N GLU A 83 19.99 -38.04 20.11
CA GLU A 83 18.59 -37.84 19.81
C GLU A 83 17.80 -39.16 19.85
N PRO A 84 16.60 -39.16 20.45
CA PRO A 84 15.72 -40.32 20.47
C PRO A 84 15.11 -40.61 19.07
N ASP A 85 14.75 -41.87 18.81
CA ASP A 85 14.05 -42.32 17.60
C ASP A 85 12.61 -42.75 17.94
N TRP A 86 11.61 -42.26 17.22
CA TRP A 86 10.18 -42.48 17.49
C TRP A 86 9.35 -42.62 16.20
N ASP A 87 8.16 -43.21 16.33
CA ASP A 87 7.09 -43.20 15.33
C ASP A 87 5.88 -42.39 15.82
N CYS A 88 5.25 -41.65 14.91
CA CYS A 88 3.95 -41.00 15.12
C CYS A 88 2.86 -41.81 14.44
N ILE A 89 1.91 -42.31 15.23
CA ILE A 89 0.83 -43.17 14.75
C ILE A 89 -0.49 -42.45 15.06
N LEU A 90 -1.27 -42.09 14.04
CA LEU A 90 -2.60 -41.50 14.21
C LEU A 90 -3.64 -42.55 13.81
N ASN A 91 -4.57 -42.86 14.71
CA ASN A 91 -5.64 -43.84 14.52
C ASN A 91 -5.13 -45.18 13.95
N GLY A 92 -3.97 -45.65 14.45
CA GLY A 92 -3.33 -46.92 14.03
C GLY A 92 -2.49 -46.85 12.75
N THR A 93 -2.39 -45.69 12.08
CA THR A 93 -1.57 -45.51 10.87
C THR A 93 -0.30 -44.71 11.18
N THR A 94 0.87 -45.20 10.77
CA THR A 94 2.16 -44.50 10.97
C THR A 94 2.36 -43.38 9.95
N PHE A 95 2.70 -42.18 10.43
CA PHE A 95 2.98 -41.01 9.62
C PHE A 95 4.48 -40.66 9.63
N PRO A 96 5.01 -40.12 8.52
CA PRO A 96 6.40 -39.68 8.46
C PRO A 96 6.66 -38.52 9.43
N LYS A 97 7.89 -38.45 9.94
CA LYS A 97 8.31 -37.40 10.88
C LYS A 97 8.23 -36.01 10.23
N PRO A 98 7.86 -34.96 10.98
CA PRO A 98 7.92 -33.58 10.48
C PRO A 98 9.35 -33.22 10.04
N LEU A 99 9.49 -32.38 9.00
CA LEU A 99 10.79 -31.89 8.51
C LEU A 99 11.57 -31.21 9.64
N ARG A 100 12.81 -31.66 9.91
CA ARG A 100 13.69 -31.11 10.95
C ARG A 100 13.94 -29.61 10.70
N SER A 101 13.70 -28.79 11.71
CA SER A 101 14.22 -27.42 11.81
C SER A 101 15.75 -27.50 12.02
N LEU A 102 16.51 -26.81 11.18
CA LEU A 102 17.99 -26.74 11.19
C LEU A 102 18.57 -25.83 12.31
N TYR A 103 17.83 -25.55 13.38
CA TYR A 103 18.29 -24.66 14.46
C TYR A 103 18.18 -25.29 15.86
N VAL A 104 19.28 -25.20 16.60
CA VAL A 104 19.57 -25.84 17.91
C VAL A 104 18.91 -25.09 19.08
N VAL A 105 17.64 -24.69 18.98
CA VAL A 105 16.91 -24.16 20.14
C VAL A 105 15.56 -24.84 20.26
N ASN A 106 15.40 -25.53 21.39
CA ASN A 106 14.18 -26.16 21.92
C ASN A 106 12.95 -25.22 21.73
N PRO A 107 11.74 -25.70 21.34
CA PRO A 107 11.27 -27.09 21.34
C PRO A 107 11.04 -27.76 19.96
N TRP A 108 11.06 -29.10 19.90
CA TRP A 108 10.95 -29.92 18.68
C TRP A 108 9.54 -30.45 18.45
N VAL A 109 9.03 -30.36 17.22
CA VAL A 109 7.73 -30.98 16.87
C VAL A 109 7.92 -32.48 16.64
N VAL A 110 7.31 -33.28 17.51
CA VAL A 110 7.37 -34.75 17.50
C VAL A 110 6.34 -35.30 16.53
N CYS A 111 5.08 -34.86 16.61
CA CYS A 111 3.98 -35.17 15.69
C CYS A 111 3.16 -33.90 15.40
N ASP A 112 2.67 -33.72 14.16
CA ASP A 112 1.85 -32.55 13.77
C ASP A 112 0.73 -32.96 12.82
N PHE A 113 -0.52 -32.66 13.19
CA PHE A 113 -1.72 -33.01 12.43
C PHE A 113 -2.66 -31.79 12.35
N PRO A 114 -2.47 -30.89 11.36
CA PRO A 114 -3.14 -29.59 11.33
C PRO A 114 -4.59 -29.60 10.80
N ASN A 115 -5.16 -30.73 10.39
CA ASN A 115 -6.51 -30.81 9.80
C ASN A 115 -7.15 -32.18 10.03
N LEU A 116 -7.50 -32.50 11.27
CA LEU A 116 -8.21 -33.71 11.63
C LEU A 116 -9.72 -33.54 11.38
N PRO A 117 -10.42 -34.58 10.88
CA PRO A 117 -11.88 -34.58 10.83
C PRO A 117 -12.49 -34.30 12.20
N THR A 118 -13.73 -33.80 12.28
CA THR A 118 -14.40 -33.64 13.58
C THR A 118 -14.73 -35.02 14.17
N GLY A 119 -14.16 -35.35 15.33
CA GLY A 119 -14.37 -36.63 15.98
C GLY A 119 -13.35 -36.93 17.08
N GLN A 120 -13.41 -38.13 17.63
CA GLN A 120 -12.41 -38.62 18.59
C GLN A 120 -11.20 -39.19 17.84
N HIS A 121 -10.02 -38.70 18.17
CA HIS A 121 -8.75 -39.16 17.59
C HIS A 121 -7.88 -39.82 18.65
N THR A 122 -7.06 -40.76 18.20
CA THR A 122 -6.04 -41.41 19.01
C THR A 122 -4.66 -41.19 18.38
N ILE A 123 -3.75 -40.52 19.09
CA ILE A 123 -2.35 -40.39 18.68
C ILE A 123 -1.51 -41.29 19.57
N GLU A 124 -0.71 -42.16 18.96
CA GLU A 124 0.26 -43.02 19.61
C GLU A 124 1.68 -42.59 19.21
N VAL A 125 2.50 -42.26 20.21
CA VAL A 125 3.94 -41.99 20.03
C VAL A 125 4.70 -43.20 20.54
N LYS A 126 5.40 -43.90 19.63
CA LYS A 126 6.12 -45.13 19.95
C LYS A 126 7.62 -44.94 19.82
N VAL A 127 8.35 -45.12 20.93
CA VAL A 127 9.82 -44.98 20.93
C VAL A 127 10.48 -46.24 20.40
N LYS A 128 11.44 -46.10 19.48
CA LYS A 128 12.13 -47.20 18.79
C LYS A 128 13.43 -47.66 19.47
N SER A 129 14.10 -46.80 20.24
CA SER A 129 15.41 -47.09 20.86
C SER A 129 15.35 -47.08 22.38
N ASN A 130 15.84 -48.16 23.02
CA ASN A 130 15.86 -48.34 24.48
C ASN A 130 17.06 -47.68 25.19
N ALA A 131 17.91 -46.95 24.46
CA ALA A 131 19.19 -46.50 25.00
C ALA A 131 19.10 -45.23 25.86
N ARG A 132 18.03 -44.41 25.76
CA ARG A 132 17.97 -43.04 26.32
C ARG A 132 16.54 -42.64 26.72
N LEU A 133 16.42 -41.58 27.53
CA LEU A 133 15.13 -41.02 27.98
C LEU A 133 14.50 -40.16 26.88
N PHE A 134 13.17 -40.21 26.77
CA PHE A 134 12.36 -39.40 25.84
C PHE A 134 11.43 -38.47 26.62
N TRP A 135 11.39 -37.20 26.24
CA TRP A 135 10.62 -36.16 26.92
C TRP A 135 9.56 -35.58 26.00
N LEU A 136 8.31 -35.62 26.43
CA LEU A 136 7.22 -34.85 25.83
C LEU A 136 6.96 -33.65 26.73
N ASP A 137 7.12 -32.46 26.17
CA ASP A 137 7.07 -31.21 26.92
C ASP A 137 5.69 -30.56 26.82
N GLU A 138 5.08 -30.66 25.63
CA GLU A 138 3.79 -30.05 25.38
C GLU A 138 2.98 -30.82 24.34
N ILE A 139 1.69 -30.96 24.60
CA ILE A 139 0.72 -31.36 23.59
C ILE A 139 -0.29 -30.23 23.48
N GLN A 140 -0.45 -29.73 22.27
CA GLN A 140 -1.42 -28.71 21.93
C GLN A 140 -2.51 -29.37 21.09
N TYR A 141 -3.77 -29.12 21.41
CA TYR A 141 -4.90 -29.53 20.57
C TYR A 141 -5.96 -28.43 20.50
N ASP A 142 -6.71 -28.36 19.41
CA ASP A 142 -7.84 -27.43 19.28
C ASP A 142 -9.16 -28.16 19.58
N PRO A 143 -9.89 -27.81 20.67
CA PRO A 143 -11.13 -28.48 21.06
C PRO A 143 -12.35 -28.08 20.19
N GLY A 144 -12.24 -27.08 19.31
CA GLY A 144 -13.27 -26.75 18.33
C GLY A 144 -14.63 -26.25 18.85
N VAL A 145 -14.79 -25.97 20.16
CA VAL A 145 -16.05 -25.44 20.74
C VAL A 145 -15.77 -24.27 21.69
N LEU A 146 -16.56 -23.19 21.55
CA LEU A 146 -16.59 -21.95 22.35
C LEU A 146 -16.54 -22.21 23.87
N VAL A 147 -15.72 -21.45 24.61
CA VAL A 147 -15.65 -21.49 26.09
C VAL A 147 -15.76 -20.08 26.67
N GLN A 148 -16.61 -19.91 27.69
CA GLN A 148 -16.84 -18.69 28.49
C GLN A 148 -15.70 -18.43 29.49
N ASP A 149 -15.37 -17.16 29.74
CA ASP A 149 -14.26 -16.72 30.62
C ASP A 149 -14.72 -16.37 32.06
N GLU A 150 -13.98 -16.80 33.10
CA GLU A 150 -14.23 -16.57 34.55
C GLU A 150 -13.16 -15.66 35.22
N VAL A 151 -13.50 -14.96 36.32
CA VAL A 151 -12.57 -14.15 37.17
C VAL A 151 -12.62 -14.58 38.66
N ARG A 152 -11.47 -14.60 39.35
CA ARG A 152 -11.33 -15.05 40.76
C ARG A 152 -10.83 -13.93 41.69
N LEU A 153 -11.38 -13.80 42.90
CA LEU A 153 -11.03 -12.73 43.84
C LEU A 153 -11.00 -13.21 45.31
N VAL A 154 -9.91 -12.92 46.03
CA VAL A 154 -9.71 -13.02 47.51
C VAL A 154 -9.02 -14.28 48.05
N ARG A 155 -7.97 -14.07 48.87
CA ARG A 155 -7.29 -15.06 49.71
C ARG A 155 -7.70 -14.83 51.18
N TYR A 156 -7.92 -15.89 51.96
CA TYR A 156 -8.44 -15.80 53.32
C TYR A 156 -7.65 -16.63 54.33
N ASP A 157 -7.48 -16.09 55.55
CA ASP A 157 -6.72 -16.72 56.64
C ASP A 157 -7.51 -16.92 57.97
N ASP A 158 -8.85 -16.71 58.08
CA ASP A 158 -9.50 -16.68 59.42
C ASP A 158 -10.94 -17.23 59.61
N VAL A 159 -11.26 -18.52 59.46
CA VAL A 159 -12.50 -19.28 59.87
C VAL A 159 -13.94 -18.68 60.06
N ASN A 160 -14.21 -17.40 60.29
CA ASN A 160 -15.52 -16.83 60.66
C ASN A 160 -16.22 -15.99 59.56
N VAL A 161 -15.79 -16.05 58.30
CA VAL A 161 -16.44 -15.32 57.19
C VAL A 161 -17.61 -16.08 56.58
N THR A 162 -18.76 -15.41 56.47
CA THR A 162 -19.96 -15.89 55.75
C THR A 162 -20.26 -15.05 54.50
N TYR A 163 -20.61 -15.71 53.39
CA TYR A 163 -20.91 -15.09 52.09
C TYR A 163 -22.42 -15.10 51.79
N SER A 164 -22.94 -14.03 51.17
CA SER A 164 -24.30 -13.98 50.62
C SER A 164 -24.35 -14.35 49.14
N GLU A 165 -25.31 -15.19 48.72
CA GLU A 165 -25.49 -15.60 47.33
C GLU A 165 -26.07 -14.46 46.47
N GLY A 166 -25.25 -13.91 45.57
CA GLY A 166 -25.58 -12.80 44.67
C GLY A 166 -24.76 -12.83 43.37
N GLY A 167 -24.49 -14.02 42.84
CA GLY A 167 -23.61 -14.24 41.68
C GLY A 167 -22.13 -14.43 42.04
N TRP A 168 -21.83 -14.74 43.30
CA TRP A 168 -20.51 -15.08 43.81
C TRP A 168 -20.52 -16.49 44.38
N GLU A 169 -19.46 -17.26 44.15
CA GLU A 169 -19.36 -18.67 44.55
C GLU A 169 -18.06 -18.96 45.32
N PRO A 170 -18.08 -19.89 46.28
CA PRO A 170 -16.87 -20.37 46.95
C PRO A 170 -16.07 -21.33 46.04
N TYR A 171 -14.75 -21.15 46.00
CA TYR A 171 -13.80 -21.99 45.27
C TYR A 171 -12.67 -22.42 46.20
N SER A 172 -12.44 -23.73 46.35
CA SER A 172 -11.35 -24.24 47.19
C SER A 172 -10.13 -24.61 46.35
N GLN A 173 -8.96 -24.05 46.68
CA GLN A 173 -7.68 -24.51 46.13
C GLN A 173 -6.73 -24.81 47.28
N GLY A 174 -6.28 -26.06 47.41
CA GLY A 174 -5.33 -26.46 48.47
C GLY A 174 -5.87 -26.35 49.90
N GLY A 175 -7.19 -26.47 50.12
CA GLY A 175 -7.81 -26.40 51.44
C GLY A 175 -8.16 -24.98 51.95
N GLN A 176 -7.90 -23.95 51.16
CA GLN A 176 -8.32 -22.56 51.45
C GLN A 176 -9.53 -22.18 50.60
N VAL A 177 -10.52 -21.49 51.19
CA VAL A 177 -11.74 -21.01 50.49
C VAL A 177 -11.49 -19.61 49.92
N VAL A 178 -11.67 -19.47 48.60
CA VAL A 178 -11.49 -18.25 47.79
C VAL A 178 -12.84 -17.89 47.18
N GLY A 179 -13.22 -16.61 47.14
CA GLY A 179 -14.42 -16.17 46.41
C GLY A 179 -14.18 -16.10 44.90
N ARG A 180 -15.17 -16.45 44.07
CA ARG A 180 -15.16 -16.14 42.63
C ARG A 180 -16.42 -15.38 42.23
N SER A 181 -16.25 -14.38 41.37
CA SER A 181 -17.38 -13.65 40.78
C SER A 181 -17.75 -14.31 39.46
N THR A 182 -19.04 -14.42 39.17
CA THR A 182 -19.56 -14.93 37.89
C THR A 182 -19.44 -13.92 36.73
N ASN A 183 -18.61 -12.88 36.84
CA ASN A 183 -18.47 -11.79 35.86
C ASN A 183 -19.76 -10.99 35.61
N VAL A 184 -20.77 -11.12 36.46
CA VAL A 184 -22.03 -10.38 36.34
C VAL A 184 -21.87 -8.99 36.95
N ARG A 185 -21.99 -7.94 36.14
CA ARG A 185 -21.95 -6.55 36.59
C ARG A 185 -23.07 -6.29 37.61
N GLY A 186 -22.72 -5.67 38.73
CA GLY A 186 -23.62 -5.43 39.86
C GLY A 186 -23.68 -6.58 40.87
N SER A 187 -23.01 -7.71 40.61
CA SER A 187 -22.93 -8.80 41.58
C SER A 187 -22.27 -8.32 42.87
N THR A 188 -22.94 -8.58 43.99
CA THR A 188 -22.53 -8.12 45.32
C THR A 188 -22.15 -9.31 46.19
N ALA A 189 -21.04 -9.22 46.89
CA ALA A 189 -20.65 -10.14 47.93
C ALA A 189 -20.65 -9.41 49.27
N THR A 190 -21.40 -9.93 50.23
CA THR A 190 -21.38 -9.47 51.62
C THR A 190 -20.51 -10.42 52.42
N LEU A 191 -19.50 -9.91 53.10
CA LEU A 191 -18.64 -10.65 54.01
C LEU A 191 -18.80 -10.08 55.41
N ARG A 192 -19.13 -10.94 56.37
CA ARG A 192 -19.06 -10.61 57.80
C ARG A 192 -17.76 -11.14 58.36
N PHE A 193 -17.04 -10.33 59.12
CA PHE A 193 -15.79 -10.75 59.76
C PHE A 193 -15.65 -10.03 61.11
N PHE A 194 -14.80 -10.57 61.99
CA PHE A 194 -14.51 -9.98 63.29
C PHE A 194 -13.03 -9.61 63.35
N GLY A 195 -12.69 -8.37 63.69
CA GLY A 195 -11.29 -7.94 63.84
C GLY A 195 -11.04 -6.50 63.41
N ASN A 196 -9.82 -6.03 63.68
CA ASN A 196 -9.43 -4.62 63.51
C ASN A 196 -8.84 -4.28 62.13
N GLU A 197 -8.62 -5.27 61.26
CA GLU A 197 -8.04 -5.08 59.92
C GLU A 197 -8.62 -6.10 58.92
N ILE A 198 -8.88 -5.66 57.68
CA ILE A 198 -9.16 -6.56 56.56
C ILE A 198 -8.33 -6.18 55.33
N THR A 199 -7.78 -7.20 54.68
CA THR A 199 -7.02 -7.07 53.44
C THR A 199 -7.71 -7.81 52.32
N VAL A 200 -8.05 -7.10 51.24
CA VAL A 200 -8.67 -7.70 50.04
C VAL A 200 -7.63 -7.80 48.93
N VAL A 201 -7.40 -9.02 48.42
CA VAL A 201 -6.46 -9.28 47.32
C VAL A 201 -7.21 -9.78 46.09
N ALA A 202 -7.06 -9.07 44.99
CA ALA A 202 -7.63 -9.43 43.69
C ALA A 202 -6.58 -10.08 42.79
N ALA A 203 -6.98 -11.07 41.98
CA ALA A 203 -6.16 -11.72 40.99
C ALA A 203 -6.88 -11.80 39.63
N TYR A 204 -6.13 -11.84 38.54
CA TYR A 204 -6.66 -11.88 37.17
C TYR A 204 -6.11 -13.09 36.41
N PRO A 205 -6.93 -13.83 35.63
CA PRO A 205 -6.43 -14.87 34.74
C PRO A 205 -5.81 -14.26 33.49
N ASN A 206 -4.64 -14.75 33.06
CA ASN A 206 -3.84 -14.23 31.93
C ASN A 206 -4.53 -14.25 30.53
N THR A 207 -5.82 -14.61 30.45
CA THR A 207 -6.54 -14.92 29.21
C THR A 207 -7.69 -13.97 28.87
N ALA A 208 -7.95 -12.92 29.66
CA ALA A 208 -9.08 -12.00 29.43
C ALA A 208 -8.64 -10.61 28.88
N PRO A 209 -9.55 -9.79 28.30
CA PRO A 209 -9.20 -8.55 27.61
C PRO A 209 -8.72 -7.41 28.53
N GLN A 210 -7.90 -6.53 27.94
CA GLN A 210 -6.99 -5.54 28.54
C GLN A 210 -7.63 -4.39 29.37
N ASP A 211 -8.91 -4.46 29.72
CA ASP A 211 -9.60 -3.36 30.42
C ASP A 211 -9.40 -3.39 31.95
N PRO A 212 -9.26 -2.24 32.61
CA PRO A 212 -9.14 -2.18 34.07
C PRO A 212 -10.46 -2.57 34.75
N ILE A 213 -10.40 -3.57 35.63
CA ILE A 213 -11.52 -3.97 36.49
C ILE A 213 -11.75 -2.90 37.55
N ARG A 214 -13.01 -2.53 37.76
CA ARG A 214 -13.43 -1.63 38.83
C ARG A 214 -14.38 -2.34 39.81
N ALA A 215 -14.19 -2.07 41.09
CA ALA A 215 -15.09 -2.53 42.15
C ALA A 215 -15.30 -1.42 43.17
N THR A 216 -16.45 -1.44 43.82
CA THR A 216 -16.80 -0.57 44.94
C THR A 216 -16.95 -1.41 46.19
N TYR A 217 -16.61 -0.83 47.34
CA TYR A 217 -16.76 -1.49 48.63
C TYR A 217 -17.46 -0.56 49.63
N SER A 218 -18.12 -1.14 50.62
CA SER A 218 -18.70 -0.47 51.79
C SER A 218 -18.40 -1.29 53.03
N ILE A 219 -17.85 -0.68 54.09
CA ILE A 219 -17.70 -1.31 55.40
C ILE A 219 -18.57 -0.53 56.37
N ASP A 220 -19.56 -1.19 56.97
CA ASP A 220 -20.52 -0.61 57.93
C ASP A 220 -21.14 0.71 57.47
N GLY A 221 -21.39 0.84 56.16
CA GLY A 221 -21.98 2.03 55.55
C GLY A 221 -20.99 3.09 55.07
N HIS A 222 -19.68 2.91 55.28
CA HIS A 222 -18.63 3.78 54.75
C HIS A 222 -18.03 3.21 53.46
N GLY A 223 -18.20 3.93 52.35
CA GLY A 223 -17.90 3.44 50.99
C GLY A 223 -16.63 3.98 50.35
N GLY A 224 -16.04 3.19 49.45
CA GLY A 224 -14.92 3.55 48.59
C GLY A 224 -14.93 2.81 47.25
N SER A 225 -13.97 3.11 46.36
CA SER A 225 -13.82 2.40 45.08
C SER A 225 -12.34 2.11 44.78
N PHE A 226 -12.07 1.03 44.05
CA PHE A 226 -10.74 0.70 43.57
C PHE A 226 -10.76 0.21 42.13
N SER A 227 -9.62 0.40 41.43
CA SER A 227 -9.39 -0.08 40.08
C SER A 227 -8.06 -0.84 39.99
N ILE A 228 -8.04 -1.88 39.17
CA ILE A 228 -6.86 -2.72 38.92
C ILE A 228 -6.50 -2.56 37.45
N GLN A 229 -5.32 -2.00 37.17
CA GLN A 229 -4.77 -1.85 35.82
C GLN A 229 -3.84 -3.01 35.47
N ASN A 230 -3.76 -3.37 34.19
CA ASN A 230 -2.88 -4.44 33.70
C ASN A 230 -1.43 -3.91 33.51
N GLY A 231 -0.44 -4.67 33.97
CA GLY A 231 0.99 -4.38 33.79
C GLY A 231 1.61 -5.44 32.88
N GLY A 232 2.07 -5.06 31.69
CA GLY A 232 2.72 -5.97 30.75
C GLY A 232 4.10 -6.40 31.24
N GLY A 233 4.26 -7.67 31.62
CA GLY A 233 5.56 -8.26 31.94
C GLY A 233 5.42 -9.55 32.77
N ALA A 234 6.25 -10.55 32.46
CA ALA A 234 6.24 -11.84 33.14
C ALA A 234 6.70 -11.75 34.61
N SER A 235 6.09 -12.60 35.45
CA SER A 235 6.40 -12.91 36.86
C SER A 235 6.05 -11.87 37.95
N ASP A 236 5.23 -12.34 38.91
CA ASP A 236 5.02 -11.86 40.29
C ASP A 236 4.24 -10.57 40.65
N PHE A 237 3.52 -9.92 39.73
CA PHE A 237 2.76 -8.68 40.06
C PHE A 237 1.22 -8.70 39.87
N TYR A 238 0.56 -9.87 39.88
CA TYR A 238 -0.91 -9.94 39.71
C TYR A 238 -1.74 -9.87 41.01
N ARG A 239 -1.14 -9.44 42.14
CA ARG A 239 -1.84 -9.25 43.42
C ARG A 239 -1.79 -7.78 43.82
N ARG A 240 -2.90 -7.05 43.65
CA ARG A 240 -3.04 -5.74 44.30
C ARG A 240 -3.70 -5.94 45.66
N VAL A 241 -2.97 -5.58 46.71
CA VAL A 241 -3.42 -5.55 48.09
C VAL A 241 -4.18 -4.24 48.29
N VAL A 242 -5.49 -4.30 48.52
CA VAL A 242 -6.26 -3.15 49.04
C VAL A 242 -6.28 -3.31 50.56
N LYS A 243 -5.44 -2.53 51.25
CA LYS A 243 -5.37 -2.48 52.71
C LYS A 243 -6.36 -1.40 53.19
N LEU A 244 -7.35 -1.78 54.00
CA LEU A 244 -8.34 -0.87 54.58
C LEU A 244 -7.99 -0.69 56.06
N PHE A 245 -7.75 0.55 56.50
CA PHE A 245 -7.19 0.86 57.83
C PHE A 245 -8.26 1.07 58.92
N ASP A 246 -7.87 0.71 60.16
CA ASP A 246 -8.42 1.05 61.49
C ASP A 246 -9.91 0.76 61.75
N LEU A 247 -10.26 -0.52 61.80
CA LEU A 247 -11.55 -0.98 62.31
C LEU A 247 -11.50 -1.21 63.83
N SER A 248 -12.63 -1.07 64.52
CA SER A 248 -12.78 -1.49 65.92
C SER A 248 -12.61 -3.01 66.04
N ASN A 249 -12.30 -3.53 67.22
CA ASN A 249 -12.22 -4.99 67.41
C ASN A 249 -13.62 -5.58 67.67
N GLU A 250 -14.51 -5.45 66.69
CA GLU A 250 -15.91 -5.88 66.72
C GLU A 250 -16.29 -6.61 65.42
N GLU A 251 -17.56 -6.97 65.25
CA GLU A 251 -18.06 -7.57 64.01
C GLU A 251 -18.32 -6.49 62.95
N HIS A 252 -17.78 -6.67 61.75
CA HIS A 252 -17.86 -5.74 60.63
C HIS A 252 -18.52 -6.41 59.42
N THR A 253 -19.28 -5.63 58.64
CA THR A 253 -19.87 -6.09 57.37
C THR A 253 -19.24 -5.36 56.20
N LEU A 254 -18.51 -6.09 55.35
CA LEU A 254 -17.96 -5.63 54.08
C LEU A 254 -18.87 -6.04 52.92
N GLU A 255 -19.41 -5.07 52.21
CA GLU A 255 -20.11 -5.27 50.94
C GLU A 255 -19.18 -4.91 49.78
N LEU A 256 -18.94 -5.85 48.86
CA LEU A 256 -18.15 -5.69 47.65
C LEU A 256 -19.05 -5.81 46.42
N THR A 257 -19.10 -4.78 45.57
CA THR A 257 -19.85 -4.81 44.31
C THR A 257 -18.90 -4.83 43.12
N PHE A 258 -19.04 -5.84 42.27
CA PHE A 258 -18.31 -5.92 41.00
C PHE A 258 -18.96 -4.99 39.97
N ASN A 259 -18.22 -4.00 39.48
CA ASN A 259 -18.76 -3.01 38.53
C ASN A 259 -18.50 -3.38 37.06
N GLY A 260 -17.88 -4.54 36.78
CA GLY A 260 -17.51 -4.99 35.43
C GLY A 260 -16.25 -4.32 34.89
N ALA A 261 -15.69 -4.88 33.80
CA ALA A 261 -14.98 -4.07 32.81
C ALA A 261 -15.97 -3.00 32.28
N PRO A 262 -15.53 -1.85 31.75
CA PRO A 262 -16.42 -0.90 31.12
C PRO A 262 -17.15 -1.56 29.94
N THR A 263 -18.28 -2.21 30.21
CA THR A 263 -19.25 -2.58 29.17
C THR A 263 -19.75 -1.28 28.57
N ALA A 264 -19.16 -0.91 27.45
CA ALA A 264 -19.97 -0.99 26.27
C ALA A 264 -19.61 -2.30 25.57
N CYS A 265 -20.49 -3.30 25.69
CA CYS A 265 -20.81 -4.06 24.49
C CYS A 265 -21.40 -3.01 23.54
N ARG A 266 -20.53 -2.29 22.84
CA ARG A 266 -20.91 -1.82 21.54
C ARG A 266 -20.98 -3.12 20.75
N THR A 267 -22.17 -3.51 20.31
CA THR A 267 -22.30 -3.70 18.87
C THR A 267 -21.63 -2.46 18.27
N THR A 268 -20.32 -2.52 18.01
CA THR A 268 -19.70 -1.53 17.15
C THR A 268 -20.41 -1.86 15.85
N VAL A 269 -21.50 -1.14 15.59
CA VAL A 269 -22.06 -1.05 14.26
C VAL A 269 -20.84 -0.63 13.46
N MET A 270 -20.17 -1.60 12.83
CA MET A 270 -19.04 -1.31 11.98
C MET A 270 -19.63 -0.32 11.00
N LYS A 271 -19.15 0.92 11.06
CA LYS A 271 -19.72 1.98 10.26
C LYS A 271 -19.62 1.50 8.82
N GLU A 272 -20.75 1.44 8.14
CA GLU A 272 -20.79 1.11 6.71
C GLU A 272 -20.85 2.41 5.92
N SER A 273 -20.02 2.52 4.90
CA SER A 273 -20.03 3.65 3.99
C SER A 273 -19.84 3.19 2.54
N TYR A 274 -20.21 4.08 1.63
CA TYR A 274 -20.25 3.83 0.20
C TYR A 274 -19.49 4.93 -0.52
N VAL A 275 -18.65 4.54 -1.48
CA VAL A 275 -17.86 5.48 -2.27
C VAL A 275 -17.76 5.01 -3.72
N ASP A 276 -17.67 5.94 -4.67
CA ASP A 276 -17.41 5.54 -6.06
C ASP A 276 -15.99 5.00 -6.18
N VAL A 277 -15.01 5.74 -5.63
CA VAL A 277 -13.59 5.35 -5.66
C VAL A 277 -12.94 5.50 -4.29
N LEU A 278 -12.39 4.41 -3.75
CA LEU A 278 -11.51 4.43 -2.58
C LEU A 278 -10.04 4.39 -3.01
N ILE A 279 -9.27 5.37 -2.59
CA ILE A 279 -7.82 5.47 -2.87
C ILE A 279 -7.05 5.13 -1.60
N VAL A 280 -6.16 4.15 -1.69
CA VAL A 280 -5.29 3.71 -0.58
C VAL A 280 -3.89 4.24 -0.81
N GLY A 281 -3.46 5.20 -0.01
CA GLY A 281 -2.17 5.88 -0.10
C GLY A 281 -2.31 7.31 -0.62
N ALA A 282 -1.69 8.26 0.07
CA ALA A 282 -1.71 9.68 -0.26
C ALA A 282 -0.32 10.21 -0.67
N GLY A 283 0.46 9.38 -1.38
CA GLY A 283 1.63 9.85 -2.11
C GLY A 283 1.26 10.52 -3.45
N PRO A 284 2.24 10.89 -4.29
CA PRO A 284 1.98 11.62 -5.53
C PRO A 284 0.98 10.96 -6.47
N ALA A 285 1.03 9.62 -6.61
CA ALA A 285 0.07 8.86 -7.42
C ALA A 285 -1.36 9.00 -6.87
N GLY A 286 -1.55 8.72 -5.58
CA GLY A 286 -2.87 8.74 -4.94
C GLY A 286 -3.48 10.14 -4.92
N LEU A 287 -2.68 11.17 -4.64
CA LEU A 287 -3.14 12.56 -4.68
C LEU A 287 -3.46 13.05 -6.10
N MET A 288 -2.69 12.64 -7.11
CA MET A 288 -3.02 12.92 -8.52
C MET A 288 -4.36 12.29 -8.90
N ALA A 289 -4.56 10.99 -8.59
CA ALA A 289 -5.82 10.30 -8.85
C ALA A 289 -6.98 10.98 -8.13
N ALA A 290 -6.81 11.28 -6.84
CA ALA A 290 -7.84 11.93 -6.03
C ALA A 290 -8.22 13.30 -6.58
N ASN A 291 -7.24 14.13 -6.91
CA ASN A 291 -7.48 15.47 -7.45
C ASN A 291 -8.18 15.42 -8.82
N ALA A 292 -7.74 14.55 -9.73
CA ALA A 292 -8.35 14.40 -11.05
C ALA A 292 -9.82 13.93 -10.96
N LEU A 293 -10.08 12.92 -10.12
CA LEU A 293 -11.43 12.40 -9.90
C LEU A 293 -12.34 13.39 -9.15
N ALA A 294 -11.81 14.11 -8.15
CA ALA A 294 -12.55 15.13 -7.42
C ALA A 294 -12.94 16.32 -8.31
N ARG A 295 -12.02 16.78 -9.18
CA ARG A 295 -12.31 17.80 -10.21
C ARG A 295 -13.40 17.36 -11.18
N ALA A 296 -13.49 16.06 -11.45
CA ALA A 296 -14.54 15.46 -12.27
C ALA A 296 -15.86 15.21 -11.50
N GLY A 297 -15.94 15.61 -10.22
CA GLY A 297 -17.13 15.46 -9.38
C GLY A 297 -17.45 14.02 -8.97
N ILE A 298 -16.46 13.12 -8.99
CA ILE A 298 -16.63 11.73 -8.53
C ILE A 298 -16.55 11.68 -7.00
N ASN A 299 -17.37 10.85 -6.35
CA ASN A 299 -17.29 10.65 -4.90
C ASN A 299 -16.03 9.83 -4.56
N VAL A 300 -15.00 10.50 -4.08
CA VAL A 300 -13.68 9.92 -3.80
C VAL A 300 -13.38 9.99 -2.31
N ARG A 301 -12.80 8.91 -1.79
CA ARG A 301 -12.25 8.84 -0.44
C ARG A 301 -10.79 8.43 -0.49
N VAL A 302 -9.93 9.08 0.30
CA VAL A 302 -8.48 8.83 0.32
C VAL A 302 -8.05 8.49 1.73
N VAL A 303 -7.39 7.35 1.91
CA VAL A 303 -6.84 6.90 3.20
C VAL A 303 -5.32 6.82 3.16
N GLU A 304 -4.66 7.17 4.26
CA GLU A 304 -3.21 7.16 4.39
C GLU A 304 -2.80 6.65 5.77
N LYS A 305 -1.79 5.77 5.82
CA LYS A 305 -1.30 5.17 7.06
C LYS A 305 -0.49 6.14 7.91
N ARG A 306 0.21 7.09 7.28
CA ARG A 306 1.03 8.10 7.97
C ARG A 306 0.11 9.07 8.72
N ALA A 307 0.51 9.42 9.94
CA ALA A 307 -0.25 10.35 10.78
C ALA A 307 -0.22 11.80 10.24
N THR A 308 0.85 12.19 9.56
CA THR A 308 1.05 13.55 9.03
C THR A 308 1.39 13.53 7.54
N ALA A 309 1.19 14.68 6.89
CA ALA A 309 1.68 14.90 5.53
C ALA A 309 3.21 14.91 5.50
N VAL A 310 3.79 14.63 4.33
CA VAL A 310 5.24 14.56 4.17
C VAL A 310 5.82 15.98 4.05
N ASN A 311 6.63 16.39 5.03
CA ASN A 311 7.35 17.68 4.98
C ASN A 311 8.51 17.62 3.96
N ALA A 312 9.35 16.58 4.04
CA ALA A 312 10.49 16.29 3.16
C ALA A 312 10.29 14.90 2.50
N GLY A 313 10.20 14.84 1.18
CA GLY A 313 9.85 13.67 0.39
C GLY A 313 11.05 13.08 -0.35
N HIS A 314 10.85 11.86 -0.87
CA HIS A 314 11.91 11.10 -1.53
C HIS A 314 12.14 11.56 -2.97
N ALA A 315 11.18 12.27 -3.58
CA ALA A 315 11.25 12.79 -4.94
C ALA A 315 11.28 14.33 -4.99
N ASP A 316 11.85 14.86 -6.06
CA ASP A 316 12.02 16.30 -6.30
C ASP A 316 12.05 16.66 -7.78
N GLY A 317 12.57 15.77 -8.63
CA GLY A 317 12.55 15.95 -10.08
C GLY A 317 11.13 15.95 -10.63
N ILE A 318 10.77 17.00 -11.37
CA ILE A 318 9.54 17.07 -12.17
C ILE A 318 9.97 17.18 -13.63
N GLN A 319 9.47 16.27 -14.45
CA GLN A 319 9.82 16.18 -15.86
C GLN A 319 8.89 17.04 -16.72
N PRO A 320 9.32 17.51 -17.91
CA PRO A 320 8.53 18.37 -18.79
C PRO A 320 7.09 17.91 -18.98
N ARG A 321 6.83 16.62 -19.26
CA ARG A 321 5.44 16.15 -19.41
C ARG A 321 4.59 16.30 -18.14
N THR A 322 5.19 16.17 -16.96
CA THR A 322 4.52 16.40 -15.69
C THR A 322 4.28 17.90 -15.43
N ILE A 323 5.19 18.77 -15.90
CA ILE A 323 4.98 20.23 -15.89
C ILE A 323 3.84 20.60 -16.83
N GLU A 324 3.69 19.96 -17.99
CA GLU A 324 2.52 20.19 -18.86
C GLU A 324 1.19 19.87 -18.12
N ILE A 325 1.22 19.03 -17.08
CA ILE A 325 0.06 18.72 -16.24
C ILE A 325 -0.13 19.76 -15.10
N PHE A 326 0.95 20.30 -14.50
CA PHE A 326 0.90 21.11 -13.27
C PHE A 326 1.47 22.53 -13.35
N GLN A 327 2.18 22.87 -14.42
CA GLN A 327 2.90 24.13 -14.67
C GLN A 327 3.87 24.59 -13.54
N VAL A 328 4.44 23.69 -12.73
CA VAL A 328 5.36 24.06 -11.62
C VAL A 328 6.53 23.07 -11.41
N THR A 329 7.67 23.55 -10.92
CA THR A 329 8.81 22.76 -10.42
C THR A 329 9.02 22.97 -8.91
N LEU A 330 8.71 22.00 -8.06
CA LEU A 330 8.78 22.09 -6.60
C LEU A 330 9.14 20.74 -5.95
N HIS A 331 9.67 20.76 -4.73
CA HIS A 331 9.88 19.56 -3.91
C HIS A 331 8.57 18.78 -3.62
N GLN A 332 8.64 17.45 -3.47
CA GLN A 332 7.46 16.57 -3.33
C GLN A 332 6.43 17.08 -2.31
N GLY A 333 6.84 17.48 -1.11
CA GLY A 333 5.90 18.00 -0.09
C GLY A 333 5.11 19.23 -0.55
N ARG A 334 5.68 20.09 -1.39
CA ARG A 334 4.98 21.24 -1.98
C ARG A 334 4.03 20.82 -3.11
N ILE A 335 4.41 19.85 -3.94
CA ILE A 335 3.52 19.28 -4.97
C ILE A 335 2.31 18.62 -4.30
N GLU A 336 2.55 17.79 -3.28
CA GLU A 336 1.50 17.17 -2.48
C GLU A 336 0.60 18.25 -1.87
N LYS A 337 1.17 19.36 -1.36
CA LYS A 337 0.38 20.48 -0.85
C LYS A 337 -0.49 21.15 -1.92
N ILE A 338 0.02 21.40 -3.13
CA ILE A 338 -0.79 21.96 -4.24
C ILE A 338 -1.99 21.06 -4.55
N LEU A 339 -1.76 19.74 -4.58
CA LEU A 339 -2.83 18.76 -4.80
C LEU A 339 -3.84 18.75 -3.64
N LEU A 340 -3.37 18.79 -2.40
CA LEU A 340 -4.24 18.85 -1.22
C LEU A 340 -5.08 20.13 -1.18
N ASP A 341 -4.47 21.28 -1.44
CA ASP A 341 -5.14 22.58 -1.47
C ASP A 341 -6.20 22.63 -2.60
N SER A 342 -5.93 22.00 -3.75
CA SER A 342 -6.90 21.83 -4.85
C SER A 342 -8.05 20.90 -4.48
N MET A 343 -7.76 19.74 -3.88
CA MET A 343 -8.77 18.77 -3.45
C MET A 343 -9.74 19.35 -2.40
N GLU A 344 -9.26 20.20 -1.50
CA GLU A 344 -10.08 20.82 -0.47
C GLU A 344 -11.19 21.72 -1.06
N GLN A 345 -10.94 22.36 -2.21
CA GLN A 345 -11.96 23.14 -2.94
C GLN A 345 -13.15 22.28 -3.40
N PHE A 346 -12.94 20.97 -3.53
CA PHE A 346 -13.96 19.98 -3.88
C PHE A 346 -14.45 19.18 -2.66
N GLY A 347 -14.07 19.58 -1.45
CA GLY A 347 -14.48 18.92 -0.20
C GLY A 347 -13.80 17.58 0.08
N VAL A 348 -12.75 17.22 -0.67
CA VAL A 348 -12.02 15.95 -0.47
C VAL A 348 -10.81 16.18 0.42
N LYS A 349 -10.69 15.38 1.49
CA LYS A 349 -9.57 15.41 2.44
C LYS A 349 -8.98 14.02 2.61
N VAL A 350 -7.68 13.96 2.90
CA VAL A 350 -6.99 12.71 3.19
C VAL A 350 -7.25 12.30 4.64
N GLU A 351 -7.81 11.11 4.81
CA GLU A 351 -7.99 10.48 6.11
C GLU A 351 -6.71 9.76 6.52
N ARG A 352 -6.05 10.26 7.55
CA ARG A 352 -4.75 9.79 8.00
C ARG A 352 -4.85 8.76 9.12
N SER A 353 -3.71 8.17 9.44
CA SER A 353 -3.61 7.08 10.41
C SER A 353 -4.61 5.96 10.10
N THR A 354 -4.84 5.65 8.83
CA THR A 354 -5.87 4.69 8.42
C THR A 354 -5.29 3.68 7.44
N VAL A 355 -5.51 2.39 7.70
CA VAL A 355 -5.03 1.29 6.85
C VAL A 355 -6.17 0.35 6.46
N PRO A 356 -6.18 -0.17 5.23
CA PRO A 356 -7.03 -1.31 4.92
C PRO A 356 -6.46 -2.59 5.55
N THR A 357 -7.35 -3.45 6.03
CA THR A 357 -7.03 -4.75 6.64
C THR A 357 -7.68 -5.91 5.90
N VAL A 358 -8.75 -5.64 5.15
CA VAL A 358 -9.46 -6.61 4.30
C VAL A 358 -9.88 -5.92 3.02
N ILE A 359 -9.77 -6.61 1.88
CA ILE A 359 -10.35 -6.22 0.60
C ILE A 359 -11.01 -7.45 -0.02
N GLN A 360 -12.26 -7.32 -0.43
CA GLN A 360 -13.04 -8.42 -1.00
C GLN A 360 -13.87 -7.91 -2.18
N LEU A 361 -13.73 -8.59 -3.33
CA LEU A 361 -14.58 -8.40 -4.48
C LEU A 361 -15.81 -9.32 -4.39
N THR A 362 -16.85 -8.96 -5.13
CA THR A 362 -18.00 -9.84 -5.37
C THR A 362 -17.65 -10.95 -6.36
N ASP A 363 -18.24 -12.13 -6.16
CA ASP A 363 -18.15 -13.26 -7.08
C ASP A 363 -19.24 -13.21 -8.18
N ASP A 364 -20.21 -12.31 -8.00
CA ASP A 364 -21.31 -12.04 -8.93
C ASP A 364 -20.80 -11.32 -10.19
N GLN A 365 -20.81 -12.04 -11.32
CA GLN A 365 -20.37 -11.54 -12.62
C GLN A 365 -21.22 -10.37 -13.13
N ALA A 366 -22.51 -10.33 -12.81
CA ALA A 366 -23.38 -9.22 -13.24
C ALA A 366 -22.97 -7.93 -12.52
N LYS A 367 -22.67 -8.01 -11.22
CA LYS A 367 -22.13 -6.85 -10.48
C LYS A 367 -20.74 -6.47 -10.98
N LEU A 368 -19.85 -7.42 -11.24
CA LEU A 368 -18.53 -7.13 -11.83
C LEU A 368 -18.63 -6.47 -13.21
N ALA A 369 -19.68 -6.77 -13.99
CA ALA A 369 -19.92 -6.15 -15.30
C ALA A 369 -20.60 -4.77 -15.24
N ASP A 370 -21.32 -4.44 -14.16
CA ASP A 370 -22.04 -3.15 -14.00
C ASP A 370 -21.15 -2.07 -13.35
N PRO A 371 -20.67 -1.05 -14.08
CA PRO A 371 -19.82 0.02 -13.53
C PRO A 371 -20.39 0.74 -12.32
N GLY A 372 -21.73 0.81 -12.23
CA GLY A 372 -22.44 1.47 -11.13
C GLY A 372 -22.50 0.64 -9.86
N SER A 373 -22.17 -0.65 -9.91
CA SER A 373 -22.26 -1.53 -8.76
C SER A 373 -21.06 -1.38 -7.81
N TYR A 374 -21.30 -1.54 -6.51
CA TYR A 374 -20.27 -1.65 -5.48
C TYR A 374 -19.60 -3.04 -5.52
N ALA A 375 -18.89 -3.31 -6.62
CA ALA A 375 -18.29 -4.61 -6.90
C ALA A 375 -17.15 -4.96 -5.93
N VAL A 376 -16.48 -3.96 -5.34
CA VAL A 376 -15.61 -4.16 -4.18
C VAL A 376 -16.49 -4.14 -2.93
N LYS A 377 -17.10 -5.29 -2.65
CA LYS A 377 -18.18 -5.45 -1.66
C LYS A 377 -17.75 -5.17 -0.22
N LYS A 378 -16.45 -5.26 0.10
CA LYS A 378 -15.95 -5.03 1.46
C LYS A 378 -14.49 -4.60 1.46
N VAL A 379 -14.23 -3.39 1.97
CA VAL A 379 -12.91 -2.94 2.40
C VAL A 379 -12.99 -2.58 3.88
N VAL A 380 -12.23 -3.26 4.74
CA VAL A 380 -12.21 -2.94 6.17
C VAL A 380 -11.06 -1.98 6.43
N LEU A 381 -11.39 -0.77 6.88
CA LEU A 381 -10.43 0.25 7.30
C LEU A 381 -10.27 0.20 8.81
N GLN A 382 -9.02 0.28 9.27
CA GLN A 382 -8.66 0.41 10.68
C GLN A 382 -7.97 1.75 10.90
N ARG A 383 -8.41 2.50 11.92
CA ARG A 383 -7.68 3.67 12.40
C ARG A 383 -6.57 3.23 13.35
N LEU A 384 -5.37 3.78 13.16
CA LEU A 384 -4.16 3.48 13.93
C LEU A 384 -3.98 4.40 15.14
N ASP A 385 -4.70 5.53 15.15
CA ASP A 385 -4.70 6.54 16.21
C ASP A 385 -5.91 6.42 17.15
N ALA A 386 -6.70 5.36 17.02
CA ALA A 386 -7.87 5.08 17.86
C ALA A 386 -8.06 3.58 18.04
N ASP A 387 -8.21 3.14 19.30
CA ASP A 387 -8.47 1.74 19.63
C ASP A 387 -9.85 1.30 19.12
N ASP A 388 -9.94 0.06 18.61
CA ASP A 388 -11.17 -0.60 18.12
C ASP A 388 -12.01 0.19 17.11
N SER A 389 -11.36 1.04 16.31
CA SER A 389 -12.02 1.85 15.29
C SER A 389 -11.91 1.21 13.89
N PHE A 390 -12.95 0.47 13.54
CA PHE A 390 -13.10 -0.19 12.24
C PHE A 390 -14.28 0.36 11.44
N GLU A 391 -14.10 0.46 10.14
CA GLU A 391 -15.12 0.85 9.18
C GLU A 391 -15.14 -0.11 8.00
N THR A 392 -16.32 -0.50 7.54
CA THR A 392 -16.49 -1.24 6.29
C THR A 392 -16.91 -0.29 5.18
N VAL A 393 -16.12 -0.23 4.12
CA VAL A 393 -16.39 0.57 2.92
C VAL A 393 -16.76 -0.35 1.78
N GLN A 394 -17.87 -0.07 1.12
CA GLN A 394 -18.21 -0.64 -0.18
C GLN A 394 -17.83 0.35 -1.27
N ALA A 395 -17.06 -0.08 -2.26
CA ALA A 395 -16.56 0.78 -3.32
C ALA A 395 -16.92 0.24 -4.70
N LYS A 396 -17.22 1.13 -5.65
CA LYS A 396 -17.35 0.71 -7.07
C LYS A 396 -15.98 0.35 -7.63
N PHE A 397 -14.96 1.14 -7.28
CA PHE A 397 -13.56 0.93 -7.64
C PHE A 397 -12.62 1.21 -6.45
N VAL A 398 -11.45 0.56 -6.45
CA VAL A 398 -10.35 0.84 -5.51
C VAL A 398 -9.07 1.15 -6.30
N ILE A 399 -8.30 2.14 -5.85
CA ILE A 399 -6.96 2.46 -6.39
C ILE A 399 -5.91 2.28 -5.27
N GLY A 400 -5.04 1.28 -5.41
CA GLY A 400 -3.87 1.07 -4.57
C GLY A 400 -2.70 1.95 -5.00
N ALA A 401 -2.51 3.05 -4.29
CA ALA A 401 -1.40 4.00 -4.43
C ALA A 401 -0.43 3.94 -3.22
N ASP A 402 -0.32 2.76 -2.60
CA ASP A 402 0.31 2.50 -1.30
C ASP A 402 1.80 2.10 -1.39
N GLY A 403 2.43 2.37 -2.54
CA GLY A 403 3.87 2.38 -2.74
C GLY A 403 4.51 1.00 -2.98
N ALA A 404 5.85 0.95 -2.96
CA ALA A 404 6.63 -0.24 -3.33
C ALA A 404 6.26 -1.53 -2.56
N HIS A 405 5.83 -1.39 -1.30
CA HIS A 405 5.41 -2.50 -0.45
C HIS A 405 3.90 -2.73 -0.41
N SER A 406 3.18 -2.19 -1.40
CA SER A 406 1.72 -2.19 -1.55
C SER A 406 1.06 -3.41 -0.92
N TRP A 407 0.21 -3.12 0.08
CA TRP A 407 -0.69 -4.09 0.69
C TRP A 407 -1.82 -4.44 -0.27
N VAL A 408 -2.34 -3.47 -1.05
CA VAL A 408 -3.40 -3.73 -2.04
C VAL A 408 -2.92 -4.74 -3.07
N ARG A 409 -1.75 -4.52 -3.69
CA ARG A 409 -1.14 -5.45 -4.65
C ARG A 409 -1.01 -6.86 -4.08
N LYS A 410 -0.43 -6.98 -2.86
CA LYS A 410 -0.22 -8.28 -2.21
C LYS A 410 -1.54 -8.99 -1.89
N SER A 411 -2.55 -8.25 -1.46
CA SER A 411 -3.87 -8.80 -1.12
C SER A 411 -4.60 -9.35 -2.34
N LEU A 412 -4.27 -8.87 -3.53
CA LEU A 412 -4.77 -9.37 -4.81
C LEU A 412 -3.92 -10.51 -5.39
N GLY A 413 -2.83 -10.91 -4.74
CA GLY A 413 -1.92 -11.93 -5.25
C GLY A 413 -1.10 -11.50 -6.47
N ILE A 414 -1.00 -10.19 -6.74
CA ILE A 414 -0.24 -9.67 -7.87
C ILE A 414 1.26 -9.69 -7.52
N SER A 415 2.04 -10.45 -8.28
CA SER A 415 3.49 -10.58 -8.12
C SER A 415 4.24 -9.38 -8.72
N MET A 416 5.45 -9.13 -8.22
CA MET A 416 6.40 -8.18 -8.83
C MET A 416 7.47 -8.98 -9.57
N GLU A 417 7.55 -8.79 -10.88
CA GLU A 417 8.51 -9.39 -11.80
C GLU A 417 9.73 -8.47 -11.93
N GLY A 418 10.94 -9.05 -11.94
CA GLY A 418 12.18 -8.29 -12.12
C GLY A 418 13.25 -8.64 -11.09
N GLU A 419 14.38 -7.97 -11.19
CA GLU A 419 15.58 -8.27 -10.41
C GLU A 419 15.74 -7.26 -9.27
N GLN A 420 16.21 -7.75 -8.13
CA GLN A 420 16.78 -6.89 -7.11
C GLN A 420 18.23 -6.65 -7.51
N THR A 421 18.64 -5.40 -7.65
CA THR A 421 20.06 -5.09 -7.86
C THR A 421 20.71 -4.83 -6.51
N ASP A 422 21.99 -5.17 -6.38
CA ASP A 422 22.76 -4.93 -5.14
C ASP A 422 23.24 -3.48 -5.01
N SER A 423 22.80 -2.59 -5.91
CA SER A 423 23.19 -1.18 -5.89
C SER A 423 22.44 -0.42 -4.81
N VAL A 424 23.20 0.09 -3.84
CA VAL A 424 22.69 0.90 -2.73
C VAL A 424 23.13 2.34 -2.91
N TRP A 425 22.22 3.27 -2.63
CA TRP A 425 22.46 4.69 -2.77
C TRP A 425 22.05 5.41 -1.49
N GLY A 426 22.94 6.27 -1.02
CA GLY A 426 22.62 7.28 -0.02
C GLY A 426 22.14 8.56 -0.69
N VAL A 427 21.22 9.27 -0.04
CA VAL A 427 20.79 10.60 -0.47
C VAL A 427 20.82 11.53 0.72
N ILE A 428 21.35 12.73 0.52
CA ILE A 428 21.33 13.81 1.51
C ILE A 428 20.83 15.11 0.85
N ASP A 429 20.00 15.85 1.58
CA ASP A 429 19.60 17.23 1.25
C ASP A 429 20.31 18.15 2.25
N VAL A 430 21.27 18.92 1.74
CA VAL A 430 22.17 19.77 2.54
C VAL A 430 22.45 21.08 1.81
N ARG A 431 22.86 22.12 2.53
CA ARG A 431 23.50 23.29 1.94
C ARG A 431 25.00 23.11 1.97
N LEU A 432 25.69 23.41 0.86
CA LEU A 432 27.13 23.22 0.74
C LEU A 432 27.87 24.55 0.51
N GLU A 433 29.02 24.69 1.16
CA GLU A 433 30.11 25.59 0.76
C GLU A 433 31.14 24.76 -0.02
N THR A 434 31.30 25.03 -1.30
CA THR A 434 32.23 24.29 -2.15
C THR A 434 32.87 25.15 -3.24
N ASP A 435 34.06 24.77 -3.69
CA ASP A 435 34.72 25.31 -4.88
C ASP A 435 34.48 24.46 -6.14
N PHE A 436 33.60 23.45 -6.07
CA PHE A 436 33.13 22.72 -7.24
C PHE A 436 32.34 23.66 -8.17
N PRO A 437 32.81 23.92 -9.41
CA PRO A 437 32.27 24.98 -10.26
C PRO A 437 30.80 24.74 -10.66
N ASP A 438 30.40 23.47 -10.77
CA ASP A 438 29.09 23.07 -11.27
C ASP A 438 28.12 22.63 -10.15
N ILE A 439 28.32 23.09 -8.90
CA ILE A 439 27.44 22.76 -7.76
C ILE A 439 25.98 23.18 -8.00
N ARG A 440 25.76 24.24 -8.79
CA ARG A 440 24.42 24.72 -9.18
C ARG A 440 23.94 24.21 -10.54
N ALA A 441 24.63 23.22 -11.11
CA ALA A 441 24.17 22.47 -12.28
C ALA A 441 23.87 21.01 -11.91
N LYS A 442 23.00 20.36 -12.68
CA LYS A 442 22.85 18.91 -12.59
C LYS A 442 24.17 18.28 -13.03
N SER A 443 24.85 17.64 -12.10
CA SER A 443 26.22 17.14 -12.31
C SER A 443 26.32 15.68 -11.94
N ILE A 444 27.01 14.90 -12.77
CA ILE A 444 27.31 13.48 -12.51
C ILE A 444 28.82 13.38 -12.38
N ILE A 445 29.28 12.90 -11.23
CA ILE A 445 30.70 12.87 -10.86
C ILE A 445 31.10 11.40 -10.74
N ASN A 446 31.98 10.97 -11.64
CA ASN A 446 32.59 9.64 -11.62
C ASN A 446 34.06 9.78 -11.23
N SER A 447 34.45 9.15 -10.13
CA SER A 447 35.84 9.10 -9.67
C SER A 447 36.28 7.64 -9.44
N ASN A 448 37.57 7.43 -9.17
CA ASN A 448 38.08 6.11 -8.78
C ASN A 448 37.57 5.64 -7.41
N THR A 449 37.06 6.56 -6.58
CA THR A 449 36.54 6.31 -5.23
C THR A 449 35.02 6.14 -5.19
N GLY A 450 34.34 6.33 -6.32
CA GLY A 450 32.90 6.09 -6.45
C GLY A 450 32.21 7.06 -7.39
N THR A 451 30.88 7.00 -7.41
CA THR A 451 30.03 7.88 -8.20
C THR A 451 29.06 8.62 -7.30
N CYS A 452 28.91 9.91 -7.53
CA CYS A 452 27.82 10.69 -6.97
C CYS A 452 27.19 11.59 -8.04
N PHE A 453 25.96 12.05 -7.81
CA PHE A 453 25.36 13.07 -8.65
C PHE A 453 24.64 14.13 -7.82
N ILE A 454 24.73 15.36 -8.30
CA ILE A 454 24.24 16.57 -7.65
C ILE A 454 22.99 17.03 -8.38
N ILE A 455 21.94 17.25 -7.61
CA ILE A 455 20.70 17.89 -8.05
C ILE A 455 20.58 19.21 -7.27
N PRO A 456 20.80 20.36 -7.92
CA PRO A 456 20.56 21.66 -7.30
C PRO A 456 19.08 21.79 -6.94
N ARG A 457 18.81 22.25 -5.73
CA ARG A 457 17.46 22.38 -5.16
C ARG A 457 17.12 23.83 -4.87
N GLU A 458 15.85 24.05 -4.57
CA GLU A 458 15.32 25.32 -4.11
C GLU A 458 15.85 25.69 -2.71
N ASP A 459 15.79 26.97 -2.35
CA ASP A 459 16.28 27.52 -1.07
C ASP A 459 17.78 27.25 -0.80
N ASP A 460 18.59 27.34 -1.88
CA ASP A 460 20.05 27.14 -1.91
C ASP A 460 20.54 25.78 -1.41
N LYS A 461 19.67 24.77 -1.48
CA LYS A 461 20.01 23.39 -1.13
C LYS A 461 20.57 22.64 -2.31
N ASP A 462 21.29 21.56 -2.01
CA ASP A 462 21.76 20.58 -2.97
C ASP A 462 21.38 19.19 -2.48
N ARG A 463 20.77 18.40 -3.36
CA ARG A 463 20.54 16.97 -3.12
C ARG A 463 21.69 16.19 -3.74
N ILE A 464 22.38 15.40 -2.94
CA ILE A 464 23.51 14.57 -3.38
C ILE A 464 23.10 13.12 -3.29
N TYR A 465 23.12 12.44 -4.42
CA TYR A 465 22.97 10.99 -4.50
C TYR A 465 24.35 10.36 -4.56
N ILE A 466 24.61 9.42 -3.65
CA ILE A 466 25.93 8.87 -3.41
C ILE A 466 25.83 7.36 -3.60
N GLN A 467 26.59 6.82 -4.56
CA GLN A 467 26.68 5.38 -4.73
C GLN A 467 27.44 4.79 -3.55
N LEU A 468 26.83 3.79 -2.91
CA LEU A 468 27.45 3.04 -1.83
C LEU A 468 27.88 1.68 -2.35
N ASP A 469 29.13 1.32 -2.13
CA ASP A 469 29.61 -0.04 -2.23
C ASP A 469 30.02 -0.55 -0.83
N GLY A 470 30.10 -1.87 -0.67
CA GLY A 470 30.45 -2.49 0.61
C GLY A 470 31.86 -2.13 1.13
N THR A 471 32.70 -1.53 0.29
CA THR A 471 34.11 -1.18 0.58
C THR A 471 34.30 0.24 1.09
N ASN A 472 33.47 1.22 0.66
CA ASN A 472 33.73 2.65 0.88
C ASN A 472 33.17 3.22 2.18
N MET A 473 32.46 2.45 3.00
CA MET A 473 31.78 2.98 4.20
C MET A 473 31.93 2.17 5.49
N GLY A 474 32.53 0.98 5.47
CA GLY A 474 32.47 0.08 6.65
C GLY A 474 31.03 -0.26 7.08
N LEU A 475 30.05 -0.15 6.17
CA LEU A 475 28.69 -0.63 6.40
C LEU A 475 28.73 -2.15 6.40
N SER A 476 28.45 -2.74 7.55
CA SER A 476 28.40 -4.20 7.65
C SER A 476 27.28 -4.75 6.77
N MET A 477 27.54 -5.91 6.15
CA MET A 477 26.46 -6.69 5.56
C MET A 477 25.76 -7.41 6.70
N THR A 478 24.44 -7.33 6.72
CA THR A 478 23.60 -8.23 7.50
C THR A 478 23.82 -9.67 7.01
N CYS A 479 23.52 -10.67 7.84
CA CYS A 479 23.76 -12.08 7.55
C CYS A 479 23.03 -12.62 6.29
N ASP A 480 22.06 -11.88 5.75
CA ASP A 480 21.36 -12.19 4.50
C ASP A 480 21.97 -11.48 3.26
N GLY A 481 23.13 -10.83 3.41
CA GLY A 481 23.84 -10.15 2.34
C GLY A 481 23.36 -8.72 2.05
N ARG A 482 22.48 -8.14 2.88
CA ARG A 482 21.98 -6.76 2.68
C ARG A 482 22.81 -5.73 3.45
N VAL A 483 22.90 -4.52 2.91
CA VAL A 483 23.50 -3.36 3.59
C VAL A 483 22.75 -3.07 4.88
N ASP A 484 23.47 -3.07 6.00
CA ASP A 484 22.93 -2.63 7.28
C ASP A 484 22.69 -1.11 7.26
N LYS A 485 21.42 -0.73 7.09
CA LYS A 485 21.00 0.68 7.05
C LYS A 485 21.15 1.39 8.39
N THR A 486 21.24 0.67 9.50
CA THR A 486 21.37 1.28 10.84
C THR A 486 22.76 1.87 11.09
N ALA A 487 23.75 1.44 10.30
CA ALA A 487 25.10 1.94 10.37
C ALA A 487 25.33 3.21 9.50
N ALA A 488 24.35 3.63 8.68
CA ALA A 488 24.44 4.84 7.85
C ALA A 488 24.07 6.10 8.64
N SER A 489 24.68 7.24 8.29
CA SER A 489 24.34 8.56 8.84
C SER A 489 24.62 9.66 7.80
N PRO A 490 23.99 10.85 7.89
CA PRO A 490 24.26 11.97 6.99
C PRO A 490 25.74 12.32 6.90
N GLU A 491 26.44 12.30 8.04
CA GLU A 491 27.84 12.68 8.14
C GLU A 491 28.71 11.69 7.38
N LYS A 492 28.41 10.39 7.48
CA LYS A 492 29.12 9.36 6.72
C LYS A 492 28.84 9.45 5.22
N LEU A 493 27.59 9.72 4.84
CA LEU A 493 27.23 9.92 3.43
C LEU A 493 27.98 11.12 2.85
N LEU A 494 28.01 12.25 3.56
CA LEU A 494 28.74 13.44 3.15
C LEU A 494 30.25 13.17 3.06
N ALA A 495 30.83 12.40 3.98
CA ALA A 495 32.25 12.02 3.93
C ALA A 495 32.59 11.23 2.65
N VAL A 496 31.72 10.31 2.25
CA VAL A 496 31.88 9.60 0.96
C VAL A 496 31.78 10.56 -0.22
N ALA A 497 30.80 11.49 -0.20
CA ALA A 497 30.68 12.50 -1.25
C ALA A 497 31.94 13.38 -1.34
N GLN A 498 32.51 13.80 -0.20
CA GLN A 498 33.76 14.56 -0.13
C GLN A 498 34.93 13.81 -0.77
N GLU A 499 35.06 12.51 -0.52
CA GLU A 499 36.10 11.68 -1.15
C GLU A 499 35.89 11.51 -2.66
N ILE A 500 34.65 11.38 -3.11
CA ILE A 500 34.31 11.29 -4.54
C ILE A 500 34.61 12.63 -5.25
N MET A 501 34.37 13.74 -4.58
CA MET A 501 34.48 15.09 -5.14
C MET A 501 35.89 15.70 -5.04
N LYS A 502 36.92 14.97 -4.57
CA LYS A 502 38.29 15.51 -4.58
C LYS A 502 38.74 15.88 -6.01
N PRO A 503 39.48 16.99 -6.19
CA PRO A 503 40.13 17.82 -5.17
C PRO A 503 39.27 18.95 -4.59
N PHE A 504 37.98 19.03 -4.94
CA PHE A 504 37.12 20.13 -4.51
C PHE A 504 36.86 20.10 -3.00
N ARG A 505 36.88 21.27 -2.36
CA ARG A 505 36.46 21.44 -0.96
C ARG A 505 34.94 21.33 -0.91
N VAL A 506 34.40 20.47 -0.06
CA VAL A 506 32.95 20.38 0.19
C VAL A 506 32.70 20.45 1.69
N LYS A 507 31.97 21.47 2.15
CA LYS A 507 31.65 21.67 3.56
C LYS A 507 30.15 21.91 3.73
N GLN A 508 29.51 21.17 4.64
CA GLN A 508 28.10 21.41 4.96
C GLN A 508 27.93 22.73 5.73
N ILE A 509 26.87 23.47 5.38
CA ILE A 509 26.40 24.65 6.08
C ILE A 509 25.06 24.31 6.75
N GLY A 510 24.97 24.48 8.07
CA GLY A 510 23.76 24.17 8.82
C GLY A 510 23.52 22.66 9.01
N GLU A 511 22.28 22.29 9.29
CA GLU A 511 21.88 20.89 9.51
C GLU A 511 21.50 20.19 8.20
N CYS A 512 21.59 18.86 8.19
CA CYS A 512 21.03 18.06 7.10
C CYS A 512 19.50 18.01 7.26
N GLU A 513 18.78 18.54 6.28
CA GLU A 513 17.32 18.63 6.36
C GLU A 513 16.66 17.26 6.19
N TRP A 514 17.24 16.41 5.34
CA TRP A 514 16.71 15.09 5.06
C TRP A 514 17.78 14.17 4.48
N TRP A 515 17.69 12.88 4.79
CA TRP A 515 18.54 11.87 4.20
C TRP A 515 17.85 10.51 4.17
N THR A 516 18.34 9.61 3.31
CA THR A 516 17.88 8.22 3.28
C THR A 516 18.93 7.29 2.65
N VAL A 517 18.74 5.99 2.84
CA VAL A 517 19.47 4.95 2.11
C VAL A 517 18.46 3.97 1.50
N TYR A 518 18.46 3.89 0.18
CA TYR A 518 17.61 2.95 -0.55
C TYR A 518 18.44 1.97 -1.37
N SER A 519 17.86 0.79 -1.56
CA SER A 519 18.38 -0.26 -2.44
C SER A 519 17.56 -0.24 -3.71
N VAL A 520 18.22 -0.30 -4.86
CA VAL A 520 17.55 -0.20 -6.16
C VAL A 520 17.00 -1.57 -6.56
N GLY A 521 15.68 -1.68 -6.71
CA GLY A 521 15.02 -2.82 -7.34
C GLY A 521 14.31 -2.39 -8.60
N GLN A 522 14.55 -3.09 -9.71
CA GLN A 522 13.88 -2.87 -10.98
C GLN A 522 12.79 -3.92 -11.13
N ARG A 523 11.55 -3.55 -10.85
CA ARG A 523 10.43 -4.47 -10.79
C ARG A 523 9.18 -3.87 -11.40
N VAL A 524 8.36 -4.71 -12.01
CA VAL A 524 7.03 -4.37 -12.54
C VAL A 524 6.02 -5.40 -12.07
N ALA A 525 4.81 -4.97 -11.75
CA ALA A 525 3.73 -5.86 -11.37
C ALA A 525 3.30 -6.72 -12.57
N SER A 526 2.96 -7.97 -12.32
CA SER A 526 2.49 -8.89 -13.35
C SER A 526 1.15 -8.46 -13.98
N SER A 527 0.33 -7.74 -13.21
CA SER A 527 -0.90 -7.07 -13.66
C SER A 527 -1.10 -5.78 -12.87
N TYR A 528 -1.77 -4.80 -13.46
CA TYR A 528 -2.08 -3.50 -12.85
C TYR A 528 -3.52 -3.41 -12.35
N SER A 529 -4.34 -4.43 -12.63
CA SER A 529 -5.74 -4.44 -12.23
C SER A 529 -6.24 -5.84 -11.84
N ALA A 530 -7.26 -5.88 -10.99
CA ALA A 530 -8.02 -7.08 -10.68
C ALA A 530 -9.47 -6.86 -11.10
N GLN A 531 -9.94 -7.64 -12.09
CA GLN A 531 -11.30 -7.61 -12.65
C GLN A 531 -11.74 -6.20 -13.10
N GLU A 532 -10.80 -5.34 -13.48
CA GLU A 532 -11.04 -3.90 -13.75
C GLU A 532 -11.82 -3.17 -12.63
N ARG A 533 -11.74 -3.66 -11.38
CA ARG A 533 -12.38 -3.06 -10.18
C ARG A 533 -11.40 -2.54 -9.16
N VAL A 534 -10.26 -3.21 -9.03
CA VAL A 534 -9.16 -2.73 -8.20
C VAL A 534 -7.97 -2.48 -9.09
N PHE A 535 -7.43 -1.27 -9.06
CA PHE A 535 -6.24 -0.87 -9.80
C PHE A 535 -5.12 -0.60 -8.83
N ILE A 536 -3.87 -0.77 -9.27
CA ILE A 536 -2.69 -0.25 -8.58
C ILE A 536 -2.05 0.83 -9.43
N VAL A 537 -1.36 1.80 -8.83
CA VAL A 537 -0.68 2.90 -9.53
C VAL A 537 0.69 3.22 -8.91
N GLY A 538 1.62 3.76 -9.72
CA GLY A 538 2.92 4.22 -9.25
C GLY A 538 3.82 3.12 -8.70
N ASP A 539 4.51 3.37 -7.59
CA ASP A 539 5.42 2.37 -6.99
C ASP A 539 4.73 1.05 -6.60
N ALA A 540 3.40 1.03 -6.46
CA ALA A 540 2.65 -0.21 -6.32
C ALA A 540 2.76 -1.09 -7.58
N CYS A 541 2.87 -0.48 -8.75
CA CYS A 541 3.01 -1.11 -10.06
C CYS A 541 4.46 -1.34 -10.47
N HIS A 542 5.34 -0.37 -10.29
CA HIS A 542 6.70 -0.46 -10.81
C HIS A 542 7.69 0.27 -9.92
N THR A 543 8.87 -0.31 -9.73
CA THR A 543 9.98 0.33 -9.01
C THR A 543 11.20 0.30 -9.92
N HIS A 544 11.97 1.37 -9.92
CA HIS A 544 13.16 1.51 -10.75
C HIS A 544 14.16 2.43 -10.04
N SER A 545 15.38 2.57 -10.57
CA SER A 545 16.36 3.48 -9.97
C SER A 545 15.92 4.95 -10.09
N PRO A 546 16.33 5.83 -9.16
CA PRO A 546 16.02 7.26 -9.26
C PRO A 546 17.01 8.01 -10.16
N LYS A 547 17.96 7.33 -10.82
CA LYS A 547 18.96 7.96 -11.71
C LYS A 547 18.32 8.79 -12.82
N ALA A 548 17.14 8.38 -13.26
CA ALA A 548 16.36 9.07 -14.29
C ALA A 548 15.29 10.05 -13.74
N GLY A 549 15.15 10.18 -12.41
CA GLY A 549 14.15 11.04 -11.77
C GLY A 549 12.70 10.66 -12.08
N GLN A 550 12.43 9.40 -12.42
CA GLN A 550 11.13 9.00 -12.97
C GLN A 550 10.06 8.66 -11.93
N GLY A 551 10.41 8.30 -10.69
CA GLY A 551 9.49 7.54 -9.82
C GLY A 551 8.16 8.25 -9.62
N MET A 552 8.23 9.51 -9.15
CA MET A 552 7.07 10.36 -8.98
C MET A 552 6.38 10.74 -10.30
N ASN A 553 7.14 11.00 -11.36
CA ASN A 553 6.60 11.41 -12.67
C ASN A 553 5.81 10.28 -13.35
N ALA A 554 6.40 9.09 -13.42
CA ALA A 554 5.76 7.88 -13.90
C ALA A 554 4.51 7.54 -13.08
N SER A 555 4.62 7.63 -11.75
CA SER A 555 3.52 7.38 -10.81
C SER A 555 2.32 8.30 -10.99
N MET A 556 2.58 9.61 -11.15
CA MET A 556 1.52 10.58 -11.45
C MET A 556 0.95 10.38 -12.86
N GLY A 557 1.80 10.02 -13.84
CA GLY A 557 1.36 9.68 -15.19
C GLY A 557 0.39 8.49 -15.24
N ASP A 558 0.63 7.46 -14.44
CA ASP A 558 -0.30 6.32 -14.31
C ASP A 558 -1.68 6.75 -13.81
N SER A 559 -1.68 7.59 -12.77
CA SER A 559 -2.91 8.07 -12.14
C SER A 559 -3.68 9.02 -13.05
N HIS A 560 -2.98 9.89 -13.78
CA HIS A 560 -3.56 10.79 -14.77
C HIS A 560 -4.20 10.01 -15.94
N ASN A 561 -3.54 8.95 -16.42
CA ASN A 561 -4.06 8.07 -17.45
C ASN A 561 -5.31 7.29 -17.00
N LEU A 562 -5.34 6.80 -15.75
CA LEU A 562 -6.47 6.02 -15.23
C LEU A 562 -7.69 6.90 -14.89
N ALA A 563 -7.47 8.10 -14.35
CA ALA A 563 -8.55 8.93 -13.78
C ALA A 563 -9.63 9.33 -14.79
N TRP A 564 -9.25 9.74 -16.00
CA TRP A 564 -10.23 10.11 -17.03
C TRP A 564 -11.03 8.90 -17.52
N LYS A 565 -10.38 7.72 -17.64
CA LYS A 565 -11.02 6.46 -18.03
C LYS A 565 -12.07 6.04 -17.00
N LEU A 566 -11.71 6.09 -15.72
CA LEU A 566 -12.66 5.84 -14.62
C LEU A 566 -13.81 6.83 -14.62
N THR A 567 -13.53 8.12 -14.86
CA THR A 567 -14.59 9.15 -14.95
C THR A 567 -15.58 8.82 -16.07
N HIS A 568 -15.09 8.51 -17.27
CA HIS A 568 -15.95 8.17 -18.42
C HIS A 568 -16.80 6.93 -18.14
N VAL A 569 -16.23 5.92 -17.48
CA VAL A 569 -16.95 4.71 -17.09
C VAL A 569 -18.01 4.99 -16.01
N LEU A 570 -17.67 5.75 -14.97
CA LEU A 570 -18.59 6.10 -13.87
C LEU A 570 -19.73 7.02 -14.31
N ARG A 571 -19.46 7.92 -15.27
CA ARG A 571 -20.48 8.74 -15.95
C ARG A 571 -21.33 7.92 -16.94
N GLY A 572 -20.89 6.70 -17.24
CA GLY A 572 -21.51 5.78 -18.19
C GLY A 572 -21.31 6.19 -19.66
N TRP A 573 -20.38 7.11 -19.91
CA TRP A 573 -19.95 7.46 -21.27
C TRP A 573 -19.16 6.32 -21.91
N ALA A 574 -18.38 5.56 -21.14
CA ALA A 574 -17.63 4.42 -21.66
C ALA A 574 -17.94 3.11 -20.92
N GLY A 575 -17.65 1.98 -21.56
CA GLY A 575 -17.75 0.66 -20.95
C GLY A 575 -16.48 0.27 -20.18
N LEU A 576 -16.56 -0.76 -19.32
CA LEU A 576 -15.40 -1.26 -18.56
C LEU A 576 -14.20 -1.64 -19.44
N GLN A 577 -14.42 -1.98 -20.71
CA GLN A 577 -13.35 -2.31 -21.66
C GLN A 577 -12.35 -1.14 -21.83
N LEU A 578 -12.79 0.12 -21.66
CA LEU A 578 -11.89 1.28 -21.68
C LEU A 578 -10.82 1.15 -20.57
N LEU A 579 -11.16 0.59 -19.41
CA LEU A 579 -10.23 0.49 -18.28
C LEU A 579 -9.08 -0.49 -18.54
N LYS A 580 -9.26 -1.47 -19.44
CA LYS A 580 -8.19 -2.40 -19.82
C LYS A 580 -7.02 -1.71 -20.50
N THR A 581 -7.29 -0.59 -21.17
CA THR A 581 -6.25 0.21 -21.82
C THR A 581 -5.28 0.84 -20.83
N TYR A 582 -5.65 0.96 -19.54
CA TYR A 582 -4.72 1.43 -18.51
C TYR A 582 -3.53 0.50 -18.37
N GLU A 583 -3.76 -0.80 -18.23
CA GLU A 583 -2.69 -1.77 -18.08
C GLU A 583 -1.86 -1.86 -19.36
N SER A 584 -2.49 -1.99 -20.53
CA SER A 584 -1.76 -2.14 -21.80
C SER A 584 -0.84 -0.95 -22.09
N GLU A 585 -1.28 0.27 -21.78
CA GLU A 585 -0.48 1.49 -21.97
C GLU A 585 0.62 1.63 -20.91
N ARG A 586 0.26 1.50 -19.63
CA ARG A 586 1.13 1.89 -18.52
C ARG A 586 2.09 0.79 -18.09
N ARG A 587 1.72 -0.47 -18.25
CA ARG A 587 2.64 -1.59 -18.00
C ARG A 587 3.73 -1.67 -19.06
N LYS A 588 3.39 -1.46 -20.34
CA LYS A 588 4.39 -1.38 -21.42
C LYS A 588 5.37 -0.23 -21.19
N PHE A 589 4.87 0.96 -20.85
CA PHE A 589 5.72 2.08 -20.46
C PHE A 589 6.67 1.74 -19.30
N ALA A 590 6.17 1.07 -18.25
CA ALA A 590 7.01 0.68 -17.11
C ALA A 590 8.06 -0.38 -17.49
N GLN A 591 7.73 -1.32 -18.38
CA GLN A 591 8.68 -2.29 -18.91
C GLN A 591 9.79 -1.60 -19.72
N ASP A 592 9.43 -0.64 -20.57
CA ASP A 592 10.39 0.16 -21.33
C ASP A 592 11.26 1.00 -20.41
N LEU A 593 10.68 1.55 -19.33
CA LEU A 593 11.39 2.29 -18.29
C LEU A 593 12.41 1.42 -17.57
N ILE A 594 12.05 0.19 -17.23
CA ILE A 594 12.97 -0.77 -16.61
C ILE A 594 14.06 -1.19 -17.58
N ALA A 595 13.71 -1.48 -18.84
CA ALA A 595 14.68 -1.83 -19.87
C ALA A 595 15.71 -0.70 -20.10
N PHE A 596 15.22 0.53 -20.13
CA PHE A 596 16.05 1.73 -20.15
C PHE A 596 16.93 1.83 -18.89
N ASP A 597 16.33 1.71 -17.69
CA ASP A 597 17.05 1.82 -16.41
C ASP A 597 18.15 0.75 -16.28
N LYS A 598 18.00 -0.43 -16.88
CA LYS A 598 19.07 -1.46 -16.95
C LYS A 598 20.30 -0.97 -17.71
N VAL A 599 20.10 -0.40 -18.90
CA VAL A 599 21.19 0.18 -19.72
C VAL A 599 21.80 1.37 -18.99
N TRP A 600 20.94 2.25 -18.47
CA TRP A 600 21.33 3.47 -17.79
C TRP A 600 22.10 3.21 -16.49
N ALA A 601 21.64 2.25 -15.68
CA ALA A 601 22.29 1.88 -14.45
C ALA A 601 23.72 1.39 -14.70
N LYS A 602 23.93 0.56 -15.73
CA LYS A 602 25.25 0.02 -16.12
C LYS A 602 26.22 1.13 -16.55
N LEU A 603 25.75 2.14 -17.29
CA LEU A 603 26.55 3.29 -17.69
C LEU A 603 27.01 4.14 -16.51
N PHE A 604 26.16 4.29 -15.48
CA PHE A 604 26.50 5.03 -14.25
C PHE A 604 27.43 4.28 -13.31
N THR A 605 27.37 2.95 -13.30
CA THR A 605 28.22 2.12 -12.42
C THR A 605 29.54 1.72 -13.08
N GLY A 606 29.64 1.83 -14.41
CA GLY A 606 30.85 1.52 -15.14
C GLY A 606 31.91 2.58 -14.91
N LYS A 607 33.15 2.15 -14.60
CA LYS A 607 34.28 3.07 -14.53
C LYS A 607 34.51 3.72 -15.91
N PRO A 608 34.86 5.00 -15.97
CA PRO A 608 35.15 5.67 -17.24
C PRO A 608 36.31 4.96 -17.95
N ARG A 609 36.32 5.05 -19.29
CA ARG A 609 37.47 4.58 -20.05
C ARG A 609 38.68 5.46 -19.77
N THR A 610 39.76 4.87 -19.28
CA THR A 610 41.04 5.52 -19.01
C THR A 610 42.18 4.69 -19.58
N GLU A 611 43.41 5.19 -19.54
CA GLU A 611 44.60 4.39 -19.91
C GLU A 611 44.71 3.10 -19.06
N GLU A 612 44.26 3.16 -17.80
CA GLU A 612 44.27 2.05 -16.84
C GLU A 612 43.00 1.16 -16.92
N ASN A 613 41.96 1.60 -17.63
CA ASN A 613 40.68 0.88 -17.75
C ASN A 613 40.15 0.95 -19.19
N GLN A 614 40.73 0.15 -20.07
CA GLN A 614 40.41 0.19 -21.51
C GLN A 614 39.00 -0.32 -21.85
N ASP A 615 38.39 -1.14 -20.99
CA ASP A 615 37.02 -1.66 -21.13
C ASP A 615 35.95 -0.75 -20.48
N GLY A 616 36.36 0.46 -20.04
CA GLY A 616 35.47 1.44 -19.43
C GLY A 616 34.50 2.10 -20.42
N VAL A 617 33.48 2.78 -19.88
CA VAL A 617 32.46 3.49 -20.66
C VAL A 617 33.07 4.71 -21.33
N THR A 618 32.88 4.88 -22.65
CA THR A 618 33.36 6.07 -23.35
C THR A 618 32.42 7.27 -23.15
N HIS A 619 32.95 8.49 -23.32
CA HIS A 619 32.14 9.70 -23.28
C HIS A 619 31.08 9.72 -24.40
N GLU A 620 31.44 9.28 -25.62
CA GLU A 620 30.51 9.25 -26.75
C GLU A 620 29.38 8.25 -26.56
N GLU A 621 29.68 7.08 -25.98
CA GLU A 621 28.66 6.09 -25.60
C GLU A 621 27.69 6.68 -24.58
N PHE A 622 28.22 7.33 -23.54
CA PHE A 622 27.41 7.98 -22.52
C PHE A 622 26.52 9.09 -23.11
N LEU A 623 27.09 9.97 -23.94
CA LEU A 623 26.36 11.09 -24.58
C LEU A 623 25.27 10.60 -25.53
N ARG A 624 25.57 9.61 -26.37
CA ARG A 624 24.61 9.01 -27.30
C ARG A 624 23.41 8.44 -26.55
N HIS A 625 23.67 7.69 -25.48
CA HIS A 625 22.59 7.16 -24.65
C HIS A 625 21.82 8.30 -23.96
N PHE A 626 22.50 9.32 -23.41
CA PHE A 626 21.84 10.49 -22.82
C PHE A 626 20.86 11.18 -23.78
N GLN A 627 21.28 11.38 -25.04
CA GLN A 627 20.43 11.99 -26.08
C GLN A 627 19.28 11.08 -26.50
N THR A 628 19.57 9.79 -26.73
CA THR A 628 18.55 8.79 -27.12
C THR A 628 17.44 8.68 -26.07
N PHE A 629 17.80 8.82 -24.80
CA PHE A 629 16.88 8.68 -23.67
C PHE A 629 16.32 10.01 -23.17
N GLY A 630 16.68 11.14 -23.77
CA GLY A 630 16.17 12.47 -23.41
C GLY A 630 14.64 12.54 -23.51
N GLY A 631 14.06 12.00 -24.59
CA GLY A 631 12.61 11.96 -24.77
C GLY A 631 11.89 11.08 -23.74
N PHE A 632 12.49 9.95 -23.38
CA PHE A 632 11.91 9.02 -22.40
C PHE A 632 12.02 9.58 -20.97
N SER A 633 13.20 10.07 -20.59
CA SER A 633 13.45 10.68 -19.28
C SER A 633 12.65 11.97 -19.06
N SER A 634 12.25 12.70 -20.10
CA SER A 634 11.35 13.84 -19.96
C SER A 634 9.86 13.47 -19.98
N ASN A 635 9.53 12.17 -20.17
CA ASN A 635 8.19 11.63 -20.41
C ASN A 635 7.47 12.22 -21.64
N VAL A 636 8.15 13.02 -22.45
CA VAL A 636 7.58 13.62 -23.68
C VAL A 636 7.59 12.66 -24.86
N GLY A 637 8.47 11.65 -24.82
CA GLY A 637 8.63 10.63 -25.86
C GLY A 637 7.83 9.34 -25.63
N ILE A 638 6.83 9.37 -24.74
CA ILE A 638 5.93 8.23 -24.55
C ILE A 638 5.08 8.06 -25.81
N HIS A 639 5.09 6.86 -26.37
CA HIS A 639 4.32 6.49 -27.55
C HIS A 639 3.51 5.22 -27.25
N TYR A 640 2.19 5.37 -27.13
CA TYR A 640 1.29 4.25 -26.92
C TYR A 640 1.08 3.44 -28.20
N GLU A 641 1.04 2.12 -28.04
CA GLU A 641 0.74 1.20 -29.14
C GLU A 641 -0.73 1.33 -29.60
N ALA A 642 -1.01 0.83 -30.80
CA ALA A 642 -2.35 0.83 -31.36
C ALA A 642 -3.33 0.06 -30.45
N SER A 643 -4.50 0.65 -30.23
CA SER A 643 -5.56 0.12 -29.35
C SER A 643 -6.91 0.72 -29.71
N ALA A 644 -7.97 0.37 -28.97
CA ALA A 644 -9.30 0.96 -29.16
C ALA A 644 -9.31 2.50 -28.99
N ILE A 645 -8.34 3.07 -28.27
CA ILE A 645 -8.21 4.53 -28.04
C ILE A 645 -6.98 5.15 -28.71
N THR A 646 -6.24 4.37 -29.50
CA THR A 646 -5.08 4.81 -30.28
C THR A 646 -5.17 4.19 -31.67
N ASN A 647 -5.75 4.91 -32.64
CA ASN A 647 -5.96 4.42 -34.01
C ASN A 647 -5.07 5.19 -35.00
N THR A 648 -4.11 4.48 -35.60
CA THR A 648 -3.04 4.99 -36.46
C THR A 648 -3.38 5.04 -37.96
N GLU A 649 -4.60 4.73 -38.36
CA GLU A 649 -5.02 4.56 -39.77
C GLU A 649 -4.67 5.75 -40.68
N TYR A 650 -4.91 6.98 -40.21
CA TYR A 650 -4.66 8.20 -40.98
C TYR A 650 -3.45 9.01 -40.47
N GLN A 651 -2.38 8.34 -40.04
CA GLN A 651 -1.16 9.04 -39.61
C GLN A 651 -0.60 9.99 -40.68
N ASP A 652 -0.75 9.63 -41.96
CA ASP A 652 -0.22 10.41 -43.09
C ASP A 652 -0.91 11.77 -43.29
N VAL A 653 -2.07 12.00 -42.66
CA VAL A 653 -2.80 13.28 -42.70
C VAL A 653 -2.11 14.35 -41.82
N ALA A 654 -1.37 13.93 -40.79
CA ALA A 654 -0.60 14.81 -39.91
C ALA A 654 0.76 14.16 -39.61
N GLN A 655 1.65 14.16 -40.60
CA GLN A 655 2.88 13.35 -40.61
C GLN A 655 3.84 13.64 -39.44
N HIS A 656 3.83 14.87 -38.93
CA HIS A 656 4.71 15.31 -37.85
C HIS A 656 4.00 15.35 -36.49
N LEU A 657 2.76 14.87 -36.42
CA LEU A 657 2.00 14.73 -35.17
C LEU A 657 1.68 13.24 -34.93
N PRO A 658 2.59 12.49 -34.28
CA PRO A 658 2.45 11.05 -34.12
C PRO A 658 1.25 10.68 -33.24
N ILE A 659 0.36 9.84 -33.76
CA ILE A 659 -0.74 9.23 -33.03
C ILE A 659 -0.17 8.34 -31.93
N GLY A 660 -0.75 8.39 -30.73
CA GLY A 660 -0.26 7.68 -29.56
C GLY A 660 0.82 8.44 -28.78
N GLN A 661 1.29 9.59 -29.26
CA GLN A 661 2.11 10.53 -28.49
C GLN A 661 1.28 11.68 -27.94
N ARG A 662 1.86 12.45 -27.01
CA ARG A 662 1.23 13.68 -26.50
C ARG A 662 1.04 14.70 -27.63
N MET A 663 0.09 15.61 -27.46
CA MET A 663 0.00 16.79 -28.32
C MET A 663 1.30 17.60 -28.24
N ILE A 664 1.91 17.88 -29.40
CA ILE A 664 3.18 18.62 -29.51
C ILE A 664 2.90 20.12 -29.34
N PRO A 665 3.72 20.88 -28.58
CA PRO A 665 3.51 22.31 -28.34
C PRO A 665 3.51 23.10 -29.64
N GLN A 666 2.59 24.05 -29.79
CA GLN A 666 2.53 24.95 -30.93
C GLN A 666 1.74 26.19 -30.56
N VAL A 667 2.28 27.36 -30.92
CA VAL A 667 1.59 28.63 -30.69
C VAL A 667 0.70 28.94 -31.89
N PHE A 668 -0.56 29.27 -31.61
CA PHE A 668 -1.52 29.81 -32.57
C PHE A 668 -2.06 31.15 -32.09
N ILE A 669 -2.73 31.91 -32.95
CA ILE A 669 -3.29 33.20 -32.55
C ILE A 669 -4.80 33.09 -32.42
N ARG A 670 -5.31 33.37 -31.22
CA ARG A 670 -6.75 33.37 -30.96
C ARG A 670 -7.45 34.48 -31.75
N ALA A 671 -8.45 34.09 -32.54
CA ALA A 671 -9.12 34.97 -33.49
C ALA A 671 -9.80 36.18 -32.82
N ALA A 672 -10.39 35.96 -31.65
CA ALA A 672 -11.19 36.97 -30.96
C ALA A 672 -10.41 38.19 -30.44
N ASP A 673 -9.15 38.01 -30.03
CA ASP A 673 -8.37 39.07 -29.37
C ASP A 673 -6.92 39.17 -29.85
N GLY A 674 -6.51 38.36 -30.83
CA GLY A 674 -5.16 38.40 -31.39
C GLY A 674 -4.07 37.88 -30.44
N ARG A 675 -4.44 37.22 -29.34
CA ARG A 675 -3.48 36.71 -28.36
C ARG A 675 -2.78 35.44 -28.88
N PRO A 676 -1.44 35.33 -28.77
CA PRO A 676 -0.74 34.06 -28.95
C PRO A 676 -1.11 33.09 -27.82
N ILE A 677 -1.48 31.87 -28.18
CA ILE A 677 -1.93 30.81 -27.28
C ILE A 677 -1.16 29.54 -27.61
N GLU A 678 -0.61 28.89 -26.59
CA GLU A 678 -0.09 27.52 -26.71
C GLU A 678 -1.28 26.55 -26.78
N ILE A 679 -1.34 25.70 -27.80
CA ILE A 679 -2.34 24.65 -27.93
C ILE A 679 -2.46 23.77 -26.68
N GLN A 680 -1.36 23.49 -25.96
CA GLN A 680 -1.45 22.66 -24.74
C GLN A 680 -2.24 23.35 -23.61
N ASP A 681 -2.20 24.69 -23.52
CA ASP A 681 -3.01 25.44 -22.54
C ASP A 681 -4.52 25.35 -22.84
N MET A 682 -4.87 25.02 -24.08
CA MET A 682 -6.25 24.78 -24.52
C MET A 682 -6.72 23.34 -24.28
N LEU A 683 -5.85 22.49 -23.71
CA LEU A 683 -6.10 21.08 -23.42
C LEU A 683 -5.99 20.77 -21.91
N PRO A 684 -6.73 21.47 -21.02
CA PRO A 684 -6.68 21.18 -19.60
C PRO A 684 -7.19 19.77 -19.30
N ALA A 685 -6.68 19.20 -18.20
CA ALA A 685 -7.07 17.90 -17.65
C ALA A 685 -8.48 17.93 -17.01
N ASP A 686 -9.52 18.17 -17.82
CA ASP A 686 -10.92 18.28 -17.38
C ASP A 686 -11.82 17.16 -17.91
N THR A 687 -11.21 16.03 -18.27
CA THR A 687 -11.86 14.79 -18.73
C THR A 687 -12.53 14.86 -20.10
N ARG A 688 -12.52 15.99 -20.80
CA ARG A 688 -13.09 16.13 -22.15
C ARG A 688 -12.16 15.61 -23.24
N LEU A 689 -12.74 14.98 -24.26
CA LEU A 689 -12.09 14.70 -25.53
C LEU A 689 -12.01 16.00 -26.34
N SER A 690 -10.84 16.33 -26.87
CA SER A 690 -10.64 17.57 -27.63
C SER A 690 -10.52 17.27 -29.13
N LEU A 691 -11.38 17.88 -29.92
CA LEU A 691 -11.36 17.85 -31.38
C LEU A 691 -10.70 19.13 -31.88
N LEU A 692 -9.46 19.00 -32.36
CA LEU A 692 -8.75 20.08 -33.04
C LEU A 692 -9.08 20.00 -34.52
N VAL A 693 -9.87 20.94 -35.02
CA VAL A 693 -10.37 20.98 -36.40
C VAL A 693 -9.53 21.96 -37.20
N PHE A 694 -8.58 21.45 -37.96
CA PHE A 694 -7.77 22.20 -38.92
C PHE A 694 -8.58 22.39 -40.20
N THR A 695 -9.20 23.57 -40.34
CA THR A 695 -10.14 23.85 -41.44
C THR A 695 -9.46 24.23 -42.74
N GLY A 696 -8.15 24.48 -42.72
CA GLY A 696 -7.44 25.14 -43.80
C GLY A 696 -7.83 26.60 -43.96
N ASP A 697 -7.52 27.15 -45.13
CA ASP A 697 -8.10 28.41 -45.58
C ASP A 697 -9.57 28.22 -45.98
N ILE A 698 -10.43 29.09 -45.47
CA ILE A 698 -11.87 28.95 -45.63
C ILE A 698 -12.32 29.72 -46.87
N ASP A 699 -12.80 28.96 -47.86
CA ASP A 699 -13.48 29.50 -49.03
C ASP A 699 -14.94 29.84 -48.66
N PHE A 700 -15.18 31.08 -48.25
CA PHE A 700 -16.53 31.54 -47.87
C PHE A 700 -17.55 31.48 -49.02
N ALA A 701 -17.12 31.34 -50.28
CA ALA A 701 -18.04 31.07 -51.39
C ALA A 701 -18.64 29.66 -51.33
N LYS A 702 -18.06 28.74 -50.55
CA LYS A 702 -18.52 27.35 -50.36
C LYS A 702 -19.01 27.08 -48.92
N LYS A 703 -19.44 28.13 -48.20
CA LYS A 703 -19.85 28.03 -46.79
C LYS A 703 -20.96 27.02 -46.52
N GLU A 704 -21.86 26.77 -47.48
CA GLU A 704 -22.92 25.77 -47.36
C GLU A 704 -22.36 24.34 -47.21
N LYS A 705 -21.33 23.99 -47.99
CA LYS A 705 -20.67 22.68 -47.87
C LYS A 705 -19.93 22.51 -46.55
N LEU A 706 -19.30 23.59 -46.07
CA LEU A 706 -18.65 23.61 -44.76
C LEU A 706 -19.68 23.42 -43.63
N GLN A 707 -20.86 24.04 -43.76
CA GLN A 707 -21.97 23.88 -42.82
C GLN A 707 -22.50 22.44 -42.85
N GLU A 708 -22.74 21.85 -44.02
CA GLU A 708 -23.19 20.46 -44.17
C GLU A 708 -22.22 19.48 -43.48
N LEU A 709 -20.91 19.64 -43.71
CA LEU A 709 -19.90 18.81 -43.07
C LEU A 709 -19.92 19.00 -41.53
N CYS A 710 -20.00 20.24 -41.04
CA CYS A 710 -20.09 20.52 -39.61
C CYS A 710 -21.35 19.92 -38.98
N ASP A 711 -22.49 19.94 -39.67
CA ASP A 711 -23.72 19.32 -39.20
C ASP A 711 -23.55 17.80 -39.04
N GLU A 712 -22.81 17.14 -39.92
CA GLU A 712 -22.48 15.72 -39.77
C GLU A 712 -21.57 15.43 -38.58
N PHE A 713 -20.53 16.24 -38.38
CA PHE A 713 -19.67 16.17 -37.19
C PHE A 713 -20.48 16.36 -35.90
N GLU A 714 -21.35 17.36 -35.88
CA GLU A 714 -22.20 17.65 -34.73
C GLU A 714 -23.17 16.50 -34.47
N ARG A 715 -23.75 15.88 -35.50
CA ARG A 715 -24.57 14.65 -35.35
C ARG A 715 -23.78 13.50 -34.73
N VAL A 716 -22.52 13.28 -35.13
CA VAL A 716 -21.68 12.23 -34.54
C VAL A 716 -21.45 12.51 -33.05
N ILE A 717 -21.00 13.71 -32.72
CA ILE A 717 -20.70 14.13 -31.34
C ILE A 717 -21.95 14.09 -30.44
N THR A 718 -23.10 14.53 -30.95
CA THR A 718 -24.38 14.55 -30.21
C THR A 718 -25.01 13.17 -30.08
N THR A 719 -24.88 12.28 -31.06
CA THR A 719 -25.38 10.89 -30.96
C THR A 719 -24.61 10.10 -29.91
N ILE A 720 -23.32 10.37 -29.79
CA ILE A 720 -22.40 9.70 -28.86
C ILE A 720 -22.57 10.24 -27.43
N SER A 721 -23.01 11.48 -27.29
CA SER A 721 -23.43 12.06 -26.01
C SER A 721 -24.85 11.57 -25.70
N ARG A 722 -25.10 10.98 -24.52
CA ARG A 722 -26.43 10.47 -24.14
C ARG A 722 -27.51 11.55 -24.34
N SER A 723 -28.76 11.16 -24.57
CA SER A 723 -29.91 12.08 -24.76
C SER A 723 -30.11 13.15 -23.66
N ASN A 724 -29.44 13.00 -22.50
CA ASN A 724 -29.49 13.93 -21.37
C ASN A 724 -28.13 14.54 -20.97
N THR A 725 -27.04 14.32 -21.71
CA THR A 725 -25.73 14.94 -21.44
C THR A 725 -25.35 15.88 -22.59
N PRO A 726 -25.18 17.19 -22.32
CA PRO A 726 -24.70 18.12 -23.34
C PRO A 726 -23.36 17.65 -23.93
N SER A 727 -23.22 17.68 -25.25
CA SER A 727 -21.98 17.27 -25.92
C SER A 727 -20.76 18.06 -25.45
N SER A 728 -20.94 19.30 -25.01
CA SER A 728 -19.89 20.15 -24.42
C SER A 728 -19.29 19.64 -23.11
N GLU A 729 -19.96 18.72 -22.42
CA GLU A 729 -19.43 18.04 -21.22
C GLU A 729 -18.48 16.89 -21.58
N VAL A 730 -18.61 16.31 -22.77
CA VAL A 730 -17.81 15.17 -23.24
C VAL A 730 -16.73 15.64 -24.21
N PHE A 731 -17.06 16.60 -25.06
CA PHE A 731 -16.22 17.08 -26.15
C PHE A 731 -15.91 18.57 -26.00
N ARG A 732 -14.69 18.93 -26.38
CA ARG A 732 -14.25 20.30 -26.67
C ARG A 732 -13.94 20.37 -28.15
N VAL A 733 -14.45 21.38 -28.85
CA VAL A 733 -14.08 21.66 -30.25
C VAL A 733 -13.21 22.91 -30.27
N ILE A 734 -12.05 22.84 -30.91
CA ILE A 734 -11.14 23.96 -31.16
C ILE A 734 -10.89 23.99 -32.66
N SER A 735 -11.27 25.09 -33.33
CA SER A 735 -11.01 25.25 -34.76
C SER A 735 -9.70 26.00 -34.98
N ILE A 736 -8.86 25.53 -35.89
CA ILE A 736 -7.59 26.14 -36.28
C ILE A 736 -7.70 26.48 -37.76
N ALA A 737 -7.95 27.74 -38.08
CA ALA A 737 -8.09 28.21 -39.46
C ALA A 737 -6.77 28.73 -40.03
N GLY A 738 -6.67 28.76 -41.35
CA GLY A 738 -5.58 29.45 -42.05
C GLY A 738 -5.66 30.98 -41.91
N PRO A 739 -4.62 31.72 -42.36
CA PRO A 739 -4.51 33.17 -42.20
C PRO A 739 -5.67 33.96 -42.84
N THR A 740 -6.38 33.39 -43.82
CA THR A 740 -7.49 34.04 -44.51
C THR A 740 -8.61 34.50 -43.56
N LEU A 741 -8.85 33.78 -42.46
CA LEU A 741 -9.91 34.12 -41.51
C LEU A 741 -9.76 35.52 -40.90
N ARG A 742 -8.53 36.02 -40.71
CA ARG A 742 -8.27 37.38 -40.19
C ARG A 742 -8.32 38.47 -41.26
N LYS A 743 -8.20 38.09 -42.52
CA LYS A 743 -8.07 39.02 -43.65
C LYS A 743 -9.43 39.44 -44.23
N VAL A 744 -10.50 38.74 -43.88
CA VAL A 744 -11.85 38.98 -44.36
C VAL A 744 -12.71 39.55 -43.23
N GLU A 745 -13.30 40.72 -43.43
CA GLU A 745 -14.17 41.36 -42.44
C GLU A 745 -15.43 40.52 -42.19
N GLY A 746 -15.81 40.33 -40.92
CA GLY A 746 -16.99 39.54 -40.53
C GLY A 746 -16.85 38.02 -40.65
N ALA A 747 -15.75 37.51 -41.24
CA ALA A 747 -15.51 36.09 -41.51
C ALA A 747 -15.62 35.17 -40.28
N TYR A 748 -15.28 35.70 -39.10
CA TYR A 748 -15.45 34.98 -37.84
C TYR A 748 -16.92 34.56 -37.60
N LEU A 749 -17.88 35.41 -37.90
CA LEU A 749 -19.31 35.15 -37.68
C LEU A 749 -19.92 34.22 -38.74
N GLU A 750 -19.27 34.11 -39.90
CA GLU A 750 -19.66 33.22 -41.00
C GLU A 750 -19.21 31.76 -40.76
N LEU A 751 -18.38 31.49 -39.74
CA LEU A 751 -18.06 30.12 -39.33
C LEU A 751 -19.32 29.38 -38.83
N PRO A 752 -19.48 28.09 -39.16
CA PRO A 752 -20.48 27.24 -38.54
C PRO A 752 -20.39 27.26 -37.00
N ALA A 753 -21.54 27.19 -36.33
CA ALA A 753 -21.63 27.29 -34.88
C ALA A 753 -20.74 26.29 -34.13
N LEU A 754 -20.59 25.06 -34.65
CA LEU A 754 -19.71 24.02 -34.11
C LEU A 754 -18.25 24.51 -33.99
N LEU A 755 -17.72 25.19 -35.02
CA LEU A 755 -16.34 25.66 -35.08
C LEU A 755 -16.12 26.90 -34.20
N ARG A 756 -17.17 27.70 -33.99
CA ARG A 756 -17.14 28.89 -33.12
C ARG A 756 -18.02 28.75 -31.87
N SER A 757 -17.98 27.57 -31.26
CA SER A 757 -18.80 27.26 -30.06
C SER A 757 -18.53 28.21 -28.89
N HIS A 758 -17.32 28.78 -28.81
CA HIS A 758 -16.97 29.83 -27.87
C HIS A 758 -15.94 30.80 -28.49
N TRP A 759 -15.90 32.05 -28.05
CA TRP A 759 -14.95 33.04 -28.59
C TRP A 759 -13.49 32.61 -28.45
N SER A 760 -13.19 31.81 -27.41
CA SER A 760 -11.84 31.31 -27.16
C SER A 760 -11.44 30.09 -27.98
N SER A 761 -12.38 29.42 -28.66
CA SER A 761 -12.12 28.14 -29.35
C SER A 761 -11.62 28.29 -30.78
N VAL A 762 -11.59 29.51 -31.32
CA VAL A 762 -11.17 29.78 -32.69
C VAL A 762 -9.75 30.32 -32.70
N LEU A 763 -8.85 29.52 -33.25
CA LEU A 763 -7.44 29.81 -33.43
C LEU A 763 -7.13 30.01 -34.91
N VAL A 764 -6.05 30.73 -35.18
CA VAL A 764 -5.57 31.03 -36.52
C VAL A 764 -4.09 30.68 -36.58
N ASP A 765 -3.69 29.93 -37.60
CA ASP A 765 -2.28 29.71 -37.90
C ASP A 765 -1.70 30.88 -38.67
N ASP A 766 -1.31 31.91 -37.92
CA ASP A 766 -0.72 33.14 -38.43
C ASP A 766 0.26 33.68 -37.39
N LEU A 767 1.02 34.70 -37.76
CA LEU A 767 1.86 35.42 -36.82
C LEU A 767 1.03 36.38 -35.95
N ASP A 768 1.52 36.63 -34.74
CA ASP A 768 1.01 37.68 -33.88
C ASP A 768 1.19 39.07 -34.52
N THR A 769 0.55 40.09 -33.95
CA THR A 769 0.61 41.46 -34.48
C THR A 769 2.02 42.06 -34.51
N LYS A 770 2.99 41.44 -33.82
CA LYS A 770 4.40 41.85 -33.79
C LYS A 770 5.28 41.04 -34.75
N GLY A 771 4.74 40.01 -35.40
CA GLY A 771 5.50 39.10 -36.25
C GLY A 771 6.48 38.22 -35.50
N LYS A 772 6.24 37.92 -34.21
CA LYS A 772 7.22 37.24 -33.33
C LYS A 772 6.80 35.83 -32.88
N GLN A 773 5.51 35.56 -32.78
CA GLN A 773 4.97 34.32 -32.22
C GLN A 773 3.86 33.79 -33.11
N GLY A 774 3.67 32.46 -33.12
CA GLY A 774 2.67 31.79 -33.95
C GLY A 774 3.18 31.46 -35.35
N GLY A 775 2.27 30.96 -36.19
CA GLY A 775 2.54 30.56 -37.56
C GLY A 775 3.12 29.14 -37.71
N ASP A 776 3.09 28.66 -38.94
CA ASP A 776 3.63 27.36 -39.38
C ASP A 776 3.05 26.13 -38.69
N GLY A 777 1.95 26.23 -37.95
CA GLY A 777 1.32 25.09 -37.27
C GLY A 777 0.89 23.97 -38.23
N TYR A 778 0.34 24.31 -39.41
CA TYR A 778 0.04 23.30 -40.44
C TYR A 778 1.31 22.57 -40.89
N THR A 779 2.37 23.32 -41.21
CA THR A 779 3.67 22.77 -41.64
C THR A 779 4.33 21.93 -40.55
N ASN A 780 4.35 22.44 -39.32
CA ASN A 780 5.00 21.80 -38.17
C ASN A 780 4.31 20.51 -37.76
N TYR A 781 3.00 20.38 -37.98
CA TYR A 781 2.26 19.14 -37.79
C TYR A 781 2.19 18.26 -39.05
N GLY A 782 2.66 18.75 -40.20
CA GLY A 782 2.63 18.02 -41.46
C GLY A 782 1.20 17.82 -41.97
N ILE A 783 0.34 18.83 -41.80
CA ILE A 783 -1.05 18.85 -42.27
C ILE A 783 -1.12 19.70 -43.54
N ASP A 784 -1.71 19.14 -44.61
CA ASP A 784 -2.00 19.91 -45.83
C ASP A 784 -3.08 20.96 -45.54
N GLN A 785 -2.71 22.24 -45.63
CA GLN A 785 -3.61 23.37 -45.37
C GLN A 785 -4.80 23.42 -46.33
N SER A 786 -4.72 22.85 -47.52
CA SER A 786 -5.83 22.82 -48.48
C SER A 786 -6.85 21.71 -48.18
N ALA A 787 -6.40 20.61 -47.57
CA ALA A 787 -7.24 19.47 -47.24
C ALA A 787 -7.79 19.53 -45.80
N GLY A 788 -7.01 20.09 -44.87
CA GLY A 788 -7.35 20.14 -43.46
C GLY A 788 -7.31 18.77 -42.77
N ALA A 789 -7.56 18.78 -41.47
CA ALA A 789 -7.55 17.57 -40.64
C ALA A 789 -8.43 17.74 -39.40
N VAL A 790 -8.82 16.62 -38.81
CA VAL A 790 -9.38 16.57 -37.45
C VAL A 790 -8.47 15.71 -36.60
N VAL A 791 -7.92 16.31 -35.56
CA VAL A 791 -7.09 15.62 -34.57
C VAL A 791 -7.89 15.45 -33.30
N LEU A 792 -8.11 14.20 -32.90
CA LEU A 792 -8.74 13.89 -31.63
C LEU A 792 -7.67 13.68 -30.56
N VAL A 793 -7.65 14.57 -29.59
CA VAL A 793 -6.78 14.51 -28.41
C VAL A 793 -7.59 13.99 -27.21
N ARG A 794 -7.07 12.95 -26.57
CA ARG A 794 -7.62 12.33 -25.38
C ARG A 794 -7.56 13.26 -24.17
N PRO A 795 -8.34 13.00 -23.10
CA PRO A 795 -8.33 13.86 -21.92
C PRO A 795 -7.01 13.87 -21.14
N ASP A 796 -6.13 12.90 -21.39
CA ASP A 796 -4.77 12.84 -20.86
C ASP A 796 -3.72 13.53 -21.78
N GLY A 797 -4.18 14.25 -22.81
CA GLY A 797 -3.35 15.05 -23.72
C GLY A 797 -2.63 14.26 -24.81
N TYR A 798 -2.96 12.98 -25.01
CA TYR A 798 -2.41 12.13 -26.07
C TYR A 798 -3.28 12.17 -27.33
N VAL A 799 -2.65 12.19 -28.50
CA VAL A 799 -3.32 12.09 -29.79
C VAL A 799 -3.90 10.68 -29.92
N GLY A 800 -5.21 10.56 -29.91
CA GLY A 800 -5.92 9.27 -30.00
C GLY A 800 -6.11 8.82 -31.45
N THR A 801 -6.41 9.76 -32.36
CA THR A 801 -6.46 9.51 -33.80
C THR A 801 -6.40 10.82 -34.57
N VAL A 802 -6.10 10.72 -35.86
CA VAL A 802 -6.20 11.79 -36.86
C VAL A 802 -7.18 11.34 -37.93
N ALA A 803 -7.87 12.28 -38.56
CA ALA A 803 -8.78 12.03 -39.67
C ALA A 803 -8.67 13.18 -40.69
N PRO A 804 -8.92 12.94 -41.99
CA PRO A 804 -9.08 14.04 -42.95
C PRO A 804 -10.32 14.90 -42.61
N PHE A 805 -10.30 16.20 -42.88
CA PHE A 805 -11.46 17.07 -42.65
C PHE A 805 -12.48 16.99 -43.81
N ASN A 806 -13.13 15.83 -43.93
CA ASN A 806 -14.13 15.53 -44.95
C ASN A 806 -15.11 14.43 -44.47
N GLU A 807 -16.03 13.98 -45.34
CA GLU A 807 -17.02 12.93 -45.03
C GLU A 807 -16.39 11.59 -44.61
N GLU A 808 -15.22 11.24 -45.16
CA GLU A 808 -14.51 10.01 -44.80
C GLU A 808 -13.99 10.10 -43.36
N GLY A 809 -13.42 11.26 -42.98
CA GLY A 809 -12.97 11.50 -41.61
C GLY A 809 -14.10 11.50 -40.59
N VAL A 810 -15.30 11.97 -40.96
CA VAL A 810 -16.51 11.86 -40.11
C VAL A 810 -16.84 10.39 -39.82
N LYS A 811 -16.82 9.54 -40.86
CA LYS A 811 -17.08 8.10 -40.73
C LYS A 811 -16.01 7.41 -39.87
N HIS A 812 -14.75 7.78 -40.06
CA HIS A 812 -13.64 7.30 -39.26
C HIS A 812 -13.81 7.65 -37.78
N LEU A 813 -14.05 8.92 -37.47
CA LEU A 813 -14.23 9.38 -36.09
C LEU A 813 -15.43 8.73 -35.41
N LYS A 814 -16.54 8.56 -36.13
CA LYS A 814 -17.69 7.81 -35.62
C LYS A 814 -17.30 6.37 -35.26
N THR A 815 -16.55 5.70 -36.12
CA THR A 815 -16.09 4.32 -35.89
C THR A 815 -15.13 4.23 -34.72
N TYR A 816 -14.14 5.13 -34.66
CA TYR A 816 -13.18 5.23 -33.56
C TYR A 816 -13.88 5.44 -32.21
N LEU A 817 -14.77 6.43 -32.12
CA LEU A 817 -15.47 6.74 -30.87
C LEU A 817 -16.41 5.60 -30.42
N ASN A 818 -17.10 4.95 -31.36
CA ASN A 818 -17.94 3.78 -31.07
C ASN A 818 -17.13 2.59 -30.51
N GLY A 819 -15.81 2.57 -30.70
CA GLY A 819 -14.93 1.52 -30.19
C GLY A 819 -14.80 1.49 -28.67
N PHE A 820 -15.05 2.60 -27.97
CA PHE A 820 -14.88 2.69 -26.52
C PHE A 820 -15.90 3.55 -25.79
N ILE A 821 -16.62 4.43 -26.49
CA ILE A 821 -17.75 5.17 -25.93
C ILE A 821 -19.01 4.30 -26.07
N ASN A 822 -19.74 4.13 -24.98
CA ASN A 822 -21.01 3.44 -24.95
C ASN A 822 -22.05 4.28 -25.70
N LEU A 823 -22.33 3.90 -26.94
CA LEU A 823 -23.64 4.14 -27.52
C LEU A 823 -24.65 3.37 -26.66
N ALA A 824 -25.50 4.06 -25.89
CA ALA A 824 -26.70 3.39 -25.43
C ALA A 824 -27.47 2.94 -26.67
N LYS A 825 -27.77 1.65 -26.79
CA LYS A 825 -28.90 1.24 -27.62
C LYS A 825 -30.12 2.03 -27.10
N PRO A 826 -30.93 2.61 -28.01
CA PRO A 826 -32.05 3.47 -27.67
C PRO A 826 -33.02 2.82 -26.68
#